data_AF-A0A1V6V894-F1
#
_entry.id   AF-A0A1V6V894-F1
#
_cell.length_a   1.000
_cell.length_b   1.000
_cell.length_c   1.000
_cell.angle_alpha   90.00
_cell.angle_beta   90.00
_cell.angle_gamma   90.00
#
_symmetry.space_group_name_H-M   'P 1'
#
loop_
_entity.id
_entity.type
_entity.pdbx_description
1 polymer ?
#
loop_
_entity_poly.entity_id
_entity_poly.type
_entity_poly.pdbx_seq_one_letter_code
_entity_poly.pdbx_strand_id
1 'polypeptide(L)'
;MLPRHSIPLKEGRLSHPRPAKTRRKSMLLRTTRVIIAVVAAWLVISFLLFRSPASDAKSQTSTLVTDRGWRTSSTDITTAESSEPDSTLQKTPDEKSIGENSAELQENVEDQNLPQSFSNIVEDSENSTNLDLEPDLFEAALDYLLSTAPNEFYIKQILRPVVSTGEAKLRDLGLRTRIYKEFFETWENVHLVSSDENQTYVRNDIVPYIRDKFSESTYPGILHKYDSYRKFVTKLSALLFPWTSPYFADHMSMHTSLRHGGRGIVTTAGNGQAQFLLAAIPSFRLLGCDLPVEVMYLGESDLNEDFRIKLEAMPGVTTRDLSALVNDEGWQLNGWAGKPFAILFSSFREALFIDADSLFFVNPESLFDDPEYVRTGALFFRDRNISPERKQEWLQKILPEPISQAVQQSRMWTGESGHQQESGVIVVDKWLHFVALLLVCRMNGPDRNGNGADIVGTYDMVYGDKETFWLGWELVGDTSYSFHPGLSAVMGVVQPEIVDAVQPEIVDAVQPAVMDVVRPPDNFNAINQQPALSFVDGIAVASPTASPPVELAPTPESNPTICAPQLLHLDRENRPLWFNGWVFENKFADGKRVLGKFDMFMAEPSKPQVPEAWQLKEHNLCCLSNSTPKNFTTQETEWLEELLELVNIVGN
;
A
#
# COMPACT_ATOMS: atom_id res chain seq x y z
N MET A 1 -7.56 -2.10 -38.94
CA MET A 1 -8.68 -2.13 -37.97
C MET A 1 -8.26 -3.09 -36.87
N LEU A 2 -7.96 -2.57 -35.68
CA LEU A 2 -7.60 -3.34 -34.47
C LEU A 2 -8.72 -3.13 -33.44
N PRO A 3 -9.12 -4.15 -32.68
CA PRO A 3 -10.22 -4.04 -31.73
C PRO A 3 -9.81 -3.20 -30.52
N ARG A 4 -10.66 -2.22 -30.18
CA ARG A 4 -10.57 -1.44 -28.95
C ARG A 4 -11.12 -2.29 -27.80
N HIS A 5 -10.25 -2.89 -27.00
CA HIS A 5 -10.61 -3.29 -25.65
C HIS A 5 -10.60 -2.05 -24.76
N SER A 6 -11.77 -1.71 -24.22
CA SER A 6 -11.97 -0.64 -23.25
C SER A 6 -11.35 -1.05 -21.92
N ILE A 7 -10.18 -0.48 -21.62
CA ILE A 7 -9.56 -0.50 -20.29
C ILE A 7 -10.37 0.47 -19.40
N PRO A 8 -10.72 0.13 -18.15
CA PRO A 8 -11.36 1.06 -17.22
C PRO A 8 -10.48 2.29 -16.99
N LEU A 9 -11.09 3.46 -16.80
CA LEU A 9 -10.38 4.71 -16.53
C LEU A 9 -9.51 4.58 -15.27
N LYS A 10 -8.24 5.02 -15.35
CA LYS A 10 -7.38 5.26 -14.17
C LYS A 10 -8.06 6.34 -13.30
N GLU A 11 -8.82 5.93 -12.29
CA GLU A 11 -9.50 6.82 -11.35
C GLU A 11 -8.53 7.33 -10.28
N GLY A 12 -7.85 8.42 -10.61
CA GLY A 12 -7.12 9.28 -9.68
C GLY A 12 -7.13 10.75 -10.12
N ARG A 13 -7.88 11.07 -11.18
CA ARG A 13 -8.13 12.45 -11.60
C ARG A 13 -9.56 12.80 -11.24
N LEU A 14 -9.73 13.54 -10.15
CA LEU A 14 -10.88 14.42 -9.98
C LEU A 14 -11.07 15.19 -11.29
N SER A 15 -12.29 15.11 -11.81
CA SER A 15 -12.72 15.80 -13.01
C SER A 15 -12.55 17.32 -12.83
N HIS A 16 -11.47 17.88 -13.38
CA HIS A 16 -11.46 19.31 -13.63
C HIS A 16 -12.58 19.64 -14.63
N PRO A 17 -13.42 20.67 -14.37
CA PRO A 17 -14.40 21.08 -15.35
C PRO A 17 -13.69 21.51 -16.63
N ARG A 18 -14.14 20.99 -17.78
CA ARG A 18 -13.63 21.36 -19.10
C ARG A 18 -13.55 22.89 -19.21
N PRO A 19 -12.42 23.47 -19.64
CA PRO A 19 -12.33 24.92 -19.75
C PRO A 19 -13.23 25.37 -20.90
N ALA A 20 -14.19 26.24 -20.57
CA ALA A 20 -14.91 27.05 -21.55
C ALA A 20 -13.91 27.92 -22.32
N LYS A 21 -13.38 27.39 -23.43
CA LYS A 21 -12.52 28.09 -24.38
C LYS A 21 -13.38 29.13 -25.12
N THR A 22 -13.62 30.27 -24.49
CA THR A 22 -13.90 31.57 -25.15
C THR A 22 -14.13 32.75 -24.20
N ARG A 23 -14.19 32.55 -22.86
CA ARG A 23 -14.49 33.66 -21.92
C ARG A 23 -13.31 34.20 -21.09
N ARG A 24 -12.16 33.51 -21.05
CA ARG A 24 -11.00 33.90 -20.19
C ARG A 24 -10.09 35.01 -20.75
N LYS A 25 -10.09 35.28 -22.06
CA LYS A 25 -9.22 36.31 -22.65
C LYS A 25 -9.66 37.75 -22.34
N SER A 26 -10.94 38.00 -22.05
CA SER A 26 -11.43 39.36 -21.77
C SER A 26 -11.31 39.77 -20.30
N MET A 27 -11.37 38.81 -19.36
CA MET A 27 -11.15 39.09 -17.93
C MET A 27 -9.69 39.37 -17.63
N LEU A 28 -8.76 38.57 -18.17
CA LEU A 28 -7.32 38.74 -17.93
C LEU A 28 -6.84 40.12 -18.42
N LEU A 29 -7.34 40.59 -19.56
CA LEU A 29 -7.02 41.92 -20.08
C LEU A 29 -7.58 43.07 -19.21
N ARG A 30 -8.71 42.85 -18.51
CA ARG A 30 -9.31 43.84 -17.61
C ARG A 30 -8.59 43.90 -16.28
N THR A 31 -8.21 42.76 -15.70
CA THR A 31 -7.45 42.71 -14.44
C THR A 31 -6.04 43.27 -14.60
N THR A 32 -5.35 43.00 -15.71
CA THR A 32 -4.02 43.57 -15.97
C THR A 32 -4.08 45.09 -16.16
N ARG A 33 -5.14 45.63 -16.79
CA ARG A 33 -5.32 47.10 -16.94
C ARG A 33 -5.59 47.80 -15.61
N VAL A 34 -6.33 47.16 -14.70
CA VAL A 34 -6.59 47.71 -13.36
C VAL A 34 -5.31 47.71 -12.51
N ILE A 35 -4.53 46.63 -12.55
CA ILE A 35 -3.25 46.55 -11.82
C ILE A 35 -2.26 47.61 -12.34
N ILE A 36 -2.13 47.77 -13.67
CA ILE A 36 -1.27 48.80 -14.26
C ILE A 36 -1.73 50.21 -13.85
N ALA A 37 -3.03 50.48 -13.81
CA ALA A 37 -3.56 51.78 -13.39
C ALA A 37 -3.29 52.07 -11.90
N VAL A 38 -3.40 51.07 -11.03
CA VAL A 38 -3.11 51.21 -9.59
C VAL A 38 -1.61 51.43 -9.35
N VAL A 39 -0.74 50.71 -10.05
CA VAL A 39 0.72 50.90 -9.96
C VAL A 39 1.13 52.27 -10.51
N ALA A 40 0.54 52.71 -11.62
CA ALA A 40 0.80 54.05 -12.16
C ALA A 40 0.33 55.16 -11.20
N ALA A 41 -0.84 55.01 -10.58
CA ALA A 41 -1.32 55.95 -9.57
C ALA A 41 -0.43 55.99 -8.33
N TRP A 42 0.04 54.82 -7.85
CA TRP A 42 0.96 54.73 -6.72
C TRP A 42 2.32 55.37 -7.02
N LEU A 43 2.86 55.20 -8.23
CA LEU A 43 4.11 55.84 -8.66
C LEU A 43 3.96 57.36 -8.77
N VAL A 44 2.83 57.87 -9.27
CA VAL A 44 2.57 59.32 -9.34
C VAL A 44 2.42 59.91 -7.95
N ILE A 45 1.70 59.25 -7.03
CA ILE A 45 1.56 59.68 -5.64
C ILE A 45 2.92 59.65 -4.91
N SER A 46 3.73 58.62 -5.12
CA SER A 46 5.06 58.51 -4.52
C SER A 46 6.02 59.59 -5.06
N PHE A 47 5.92 59.91 -6.36
CA PHE A 47 6.72 60.97 -6.98
C PHE A 47 6.30 62.39 -6.52
N LEU A 48 5.03 62.58 -6.16
CA LEU A 48 4.51 63.84 -5.61
C LEU A 48 4.79 64.01 -4.11
N LEU A 49 4.86 62.91 -3.34
CA LEU A 49 5.13 62.94 -1.89
C LEU A 49 6.63 63.01 -1.54
N PHE A 50 7.54 62.62 -2.44
CA PHE A 50 8.99 62.63 -2.20
C PHE A 50 9.74 63.84 -2.78
N ARG A 51 9.05 64.95 -3.04
CA ARG A 51 9.71 66.22 -3.39
C ARG A 51 9.95 67.07 -2.14
N SER A 52 11.13 66.93 -1.55
CA SER A 52 11.78 68.02 -0.82
C SER A 52 13.30 67.96 -0.98
N PRO A 53 13.98 69.12 -0.96
CA PRO A 53 15.26 69.30 -1.64
C PRO A 53 16.43 68.78 -0.81
N ALA A 54 17.44 68.29 -1.51
CA ALA A 54 18.72 67.89 -0.97
C ALA A 54 19.40 69.03 -0.20
N SER A 55 20.03 68.69 0.91
CA SER A 55 21.21 69.41 1.38
C SER A 55 22.27 68.41 1.84
N ASP A 56 23.49 68.70 1.41
CA ASP A 56 24.73 67.98 1.59
C ASP A 56 25.09 67.67 3.06
N ALA A 57 25.77 66.55 3.30
CA ALA A 57 27.07 66.55 4.00
C ALA A 57 27.68 65.15 4.10
N LYS A 58 29.01 65.16 4.13
CA LYS A 58 29.95 64.04 4.07
C LYS A 58 30.08 63.28 5.39
N SER A 59 30.62 62.05 5.26
CA SER A 59 31.73 61.49 6.05
C SER A 59 31.45 60.79 7.40
N GLN A 60 32.16 59.66 7.53
CA GLN A 60 32.75 59.03 8.73
C GLN A 60 32.07 57.81 9.39
N THR A 61 32.74 56.67 9.22
CA THR A 61 33.07 55.60 10.18
C THR A 61 32.73 55.84 11.66
N SER A 62 32.13 54.85 12.33
CA SER A 62 32.79 54.09 13.43
C SER A 62 31.92 52.93 13.96
N THR A 63 32.63 51.94 14.48
CA THR A 63 32.28 50.79 15.33
C THR A 63 31.60 51.15 16.66
N LEU A 64 30.79 50.24 17.22
CA LEU A 64 30.62 49.88 18.66
C LEU A 64 29.48 48.83 18.76
N VAL A 65 29.76 47.56 19.08
CA VAL A 65 29.67 46.93 20.42
C VAL A 65 28.43 47.36 21.22
N THR A 66 27.54 46.41 21.53
CA THR A 66 27.05 46.18 22.90
C THR A 66 26.48 44.78 23.08
N ASP A 67 26.96 44.20 24.17
CA ASP A 67 26.62 42.96 24.86
C ASP A 67 25.28 43.10 25.60
N ARG A 68 24.52 42.00 25.77
CA ARG A 68 23.50 41.85 26.84
C ARG A 68 23.02 40.41 26.95
N GLY A 69 23.54 39.71 27.95
CA GLY A 69 23.04 38.43 28.45
C GLY A 69 21.71 38.55 29.19
N TRP A 70 20.98 37.43 29.23
CA TRP A 70 19.78 37.24 30.02
C TRP A 70 20.03 36.23 31.15
N ARG A 71 19.69 36.66 32.36
CA ARG A 71 19.71 35.88 33.61
C ARG A 71 18.47 35.01 33.73
N THR A 72 18.67 33.88 34.40
CA THR A 72 17.71 32.92 34.93
C THR A 72 16.91 33.48 36.11
N SER A 73 15.69 32.96 36.31
CA SER A 73 15.00 32.97 37.60
C SER A 73 14.36 31.61 37.87
N SER A 74 14.78 30.98 38.96
CA SER A 74 14.15 29.82 39.59
C SER A 74 12.96 30.23 40.44
N THR A 75 11.98 29.35 40.60
CA THR A 75 10.97 29.41 41.68
C THR A 75 10.78 28.02 42.26
N ASP A 76 10.92 27.95 43.59
CA ASP A 76 10.73 26.80 44.48
C ASP A 76 9.24 26.54 44.77
N ILE A 77 8.83 25.26 44.90
CA ILE A 77 7.71 24.83 45.76
C ILE A 77 8.02 23.45 46.40
N THR A 78 8.26 23.52 47.71
CA THR A 78 7.96 22.64 48.87
C THR A 78 7.68 21.12 48.79
N THR A 79 8.31 20.47 49.78
CA THR A 79 8.28 19.08 50.29
C THR A 79 7.06 18.71 51.15
N ALA A 80 6.76 17.40 51.23
CA ALA A 80 6.04 16.77 52.34
C ALA A 80 6.52 15.31 52.56
N GLU A 81 6.66 14.92 53.82
CA GLU A 81 7.31 13.71 54.38
C GLU A 81 6.37 12.49 54.59
N SER A 82 7.02 11.38 55.02
CA SER A 82 6.56 10.18 55.76
C SER A 82 6.36 8.91 54.92
N SER A 83 6.78 7.69 55.29
CA SER A 83 7.42 7.13 56.50
C SER A 83 7.86 5.67 56.22
N GLU A 84 8.99 5.23 56.79
CA GLU A 84 9.35 3.80 56.93
C GLU A 84 8.49 3.07 57.98
N PRO A 85 8.51 1.71 58.04
CA PRO A 85 9.41 1.11 59.03
C PRO A 85 10.12 -0.20 58.61
N ASP A 86 11.12 -0.48 59.45
CA ASP A 86 12.18 -1.48 59.51
C ASP A 86 11.75 -2.95 59.78
N SER A 87 12.69 -3.86 59.48
CA SER A 87 13.14 -5.00 60.30
C SER A 87 12.95 -6.47 59.83
N THR A 88 14.10 -7.10 59.58
CA THR A 88 14.61 -8.37 60.17
C THR A 88 14.31 -9.78 59.60
N LEU A 89 15.41 -10.39 59.10
CA LEU A 89 16.08 -11.65 59.53
C LEU A 89 15.60 -13.07 59.09
N GLN A 90 16.64 -13.88 58.77
CA GLN A 90 16.80 -15.36 58.74
C GLN A 90 16.64 -16.06 57.37
N LYS A 91 17.72 -16.53 56.71
CA LYS A 91 18.65 -17.68 56.96
C LYS A 91 18.10 -19.07 56.50
N THR A 92 18.60 -19.50 55.32
CA THR A 92 19.25 -20.82 54.98
C THR A 92 18.46 -22.15 55.13
N PRO A 93 18.93 -23.30 54.56
CA PRO A 93 19.66 -23.55 53.29
C PRO A 93 19.26 -24.89 52.56
N ASP A 94 20.04 -25.22 51.51
CA ASP A 94 20.35 -26.56 50.95
C ASP A 94 19.24 -27.28 50.14
N GLU A 95 19.48 -28.04 49.06
CA GLU A 95 20.58 -29.00 48.82
C GLU A 95 20.71 -29.41 47.33
N LYS A 96 21.88 -30.00 47.01
CA LYS A 96 22.42 -30.48 45.72
C LYS A 96 21.78 -31.78 45.17
N SER A 97 21.91 -32.01 43.86
CA SER A 97 22.52 -33.22 43.23
C SER A 97 22.66 -33.01 41.71
N ILE A 98 23.85 -32.92 41.11
CA ILE A 98 24.76 -34.00 40.63
C ILE A 98 24.13 -34.94 39.60
N GLY A 99 24.74 -35.01 38.41
CA GLY A 99 24.53 -36.07 37.42
C GLY A 99 25.22 -35.82 36.09
N GLU A 100 26.52 -36.10 36.03
CA GLU A 100 27.36 -36.16 34.82
C GLU A 100 26.86 -37.22 33.82
N ASN A 101 27.07 -37.00 32.51
CA ASN A 101 27.90 -37.90 31.70
C ASN A 101 28.18 -37.37 30.29
N SER A 102 29.42 -37.62 29.89
CA SER A 102 30.13 -37.32 28.66
C SER A 102 30.01 -38.45 27.62
N ALA A 103 30.19 -38.11 26.34
CA ALA A 103 30.90 -38.95 25.35
C ALA A 103 31.20 -38.15 24.06
N GLU A 104 32.47 -38.16 23.68
CA GLU A 104 33.09 -37.59 22.49
C GLU A 104 32.94 -38.52 21.25
N LEU A 105 32.95 -37.96 20.02
CA LEU A 105 34.01 -38.12 18.99
C LEU A 105 33.53 -37.84 17.54
N GLN A 106 34.08 -36.75 16.98
CA GLN A 106 34.71 -36.57 15.64
C GLN A 106 34.08 -37.11 14.34
N GLU A 107 33.88 -36.23 13.35
CA GLU A 107 34.77 -36.12 12.17
C GLU A 107 34.52 -34.82 11.36
N ASN A 108 35.63 -34.27 10.82
CA ASN A 108 35.74 -33.01 10.06
C ASN A 108 35.36 -33.17 8.58
N VAL A 109 34.74 -32.13 7.99
CA VAL A 109 35.08 -31.66 6.62
C VAL A 109 34.95 -30.13 6.58
N GLU A 110 36.03 -29.46 6.19
CA GLU A 110 36.14 -28.02 5.93
C GLU A 110 35.34 -27.60 4.70
N ASP A 111 34.62 -26.48 4.79
CA ASP A 111 34.54 -25.54 3.66
C ASP A 111 34.37 -24.10 4.18
N GLN A 112 35.23 -23.21 3.70
CA GLN A 112 35.31 -21.81 4.10
C GLN A 112 34.48 -20.91 3.17
N ASN A 113 33.77 -19.95 3.79
CA ASN A 113 33.49 -18.56 3.36
C ASN A 113 32.00 -18.13 3.35
N LEU A 114 31.59 -17.43 4.40
CA LEU A 114 30.77 -16.19 4.43
C LEU A 114 30.45 -15.86 5.90
N PRO A 115 30.55 -14.60 6.39
CA PRO A 115 30.06 -14.28 7.73
C PRO A 115 28.54 -14.39 7.73
N GLN A 116 28.01 -15.32 8.54
CA GLN A 116 26.59 -15.43 8.81
C GLN A 116 26.07 -14.10 9.37
N SER A 117 24.92 -13.64 8.87
CA SER A 117 24.24 -12.45 9.37
C SER A 117 23.90 -12.64 10.85
N PHE A 118 24.09 -11.59 11.65
CA PHE A 118 23.70 -11.52 13.07
C PHE A 118 22.18 -11.65 13.30
N SER A 119 21.38 -11.80 12.24
CA SER A 119 19.92 -11.96 12.29
C SER A 119 19.46 -13.26 12.96
N ASN A 120 20.32 -14.28 13.07
CA ASN A 120 19.91 -15.62 13.53
C ASN A 120 20.17 -15.88 15.02
N ILE A 121 20.46 -14.86 15.83
CA ILE A 121 20.71 -15.02 17.28
C ILE A 121 19.43 -14.78 18.12
N VAL A 122 18.31 -14.36 17.52
CA VAL A 122 17.10 -13.97 18.29
C VAL A 122 15.96 -15.01 18.22
N GLU A 123 16.05 -16.03 17.37
CA GLU A 123 15.03 -17.09 17.29
C GLU A 123 15.57 -18.40 17.86
N ASP A 124 15.67 -18.47 19.19
CA ASP A 124 15.51 -19.68 20.01
C ASP A 124 15.89 -19.38 21.47
N SER A 125 15.01 -18.71 22.22
CA SER A 125 14.92 -18.92 23.68
C SER A 125 13.62 -18.36 24.25
N GLU A 126 12.55 -19.16 24.23
CA GLU A 126 11.59 -19.08 25.32
C GLU A 126 12.32 -19.55 26.59
N ASN A 127 12.51 -18.62 27.53
CA ASN A 127 13.34 -18.66 28.75
C ASN A 127 14.80 -18.21 28.58
N SER A 128 15.00 -16.90 28.43
CA SER A 128 16.20 -16.26 29.00
C SER A 128 15.89 -14.87 29.57
N THR A 129 16.29 -14.70 30.82
CA THR A 129 16.25 -13.49 31.65
C THR A 129 17.41 -12.56 31.29
N ASN A 130 17.18 -11.24 31.39
CA ASN A 130 18.11 -10.10 31.23
C ASN A 130 18.52 -9.75 29.80
N LEU A 131 18.12 -8.55 29.36
CA LEU A 131 18.64 -7.91 28.14
C LEU A 131 18.81 -6.39 28.36
N ASP A 132 19.35 -6.00 29.52
CA ASP A 132 20.43 -5.01 29.47
C ASP A 132 21.44 -5.60 28.48
N LEU A 133 21.87 -4.85 27.45
CA LEU A 133 22.94 -5.35 26.57
C LEU A 133 24.10 -5.74 27.49
N GLU A 134 24.29 -7.05 27.70
CA GLU A 134 25.43 -7.60 28.42
C GLU A 134 26.65 -6.81 27.92
N PRO A 135 27.52 -6.27 28.79
CA PRO A 135 28.59 -5.37 28.38
C PRO A 135 29.35 -5.87 27.14
N ASP A 136 29.52 -7.18 27.04
CA ASP A 136 30.10 -7.89 25.91
C ASP A 136 29.32 -7.74 24.59
N LEU A 137 27.98 -7.77 24.62
CA LEU A 137 27.12 -7.57 23.44
C LEU A 137 27.16 -6.13 22.93
N PHE A 138 27.09 -5.14 23.83
CA PHE A 138 27.22 -3.73 23.44
C PHE A 138 28.61 -3.45 22.84
N GLU A 139 29.65 -3.99 23.47
CA GLU A 139 31.02 -3.84 22.96
C GLU A 139 31.21 -4.47 21.58
N ALA A 140 30.69 -5.68 21.38
CA ALA A 140 30.71 -6.34 20.09
C ALA A 140 29.96 -5.53 19.02
N ALA A 141 28.79 -4.99 19.34
CA ALA A 141 28.02 -4.14 18.43
C ALA A 141 28.78 -2.86 18.05
N LEU A 142 29.41 -2.19 19.02
CA LEU A 142 30.20 -0.99 18.77
C LEU A 142 31.44 -1.30 17.92
N ASP A 143 32.16 -2.38 18.23
CA ASP A 143 33.33 -2.79 17.46
C ASP A 143 32.94 -3.16 16.02
N TYR A 144 31.80 -3.82 15.83
CA TYR A 144 31.24 -4.11 14.50
C TYR A 144 30.90 -2.83 13.73
N LEU A 145 30.21 -1.87 14.34
CA LEU A 145 29.90 -0.56 13.74
C LEU A 145 31.17 0.17 13.31
N LEU A 146 32.20 0.19 14.15
CA LEU A 146 33.48 0.83 13.85
C LEU A 146 34.26 0.13 12.73
N SER A 147 34.07 -1.19 12.56
CA SER A 147 34.69 -1.98 11.49
C SER A 147 34.00 -1.80 10.13
N THR A 148 32.70 -1.54 10.13
CA THR A 148 31.86 -1.36 8.92
C THR A 148 31.72 0.10 8.48
N ALA A 149 32.37 1.03 9.20
CA ALA A 149 32.34 2.46 8.87
C ALA A 149 32.75 2.71 7.40
N PRO A 150 31.89 3.36 6.59
CA PRO A 150 32.10 3.45 5.17
C PRO A 150 33.20 4.48 4.87
N ASN A 151 34.01 4.19 3.85
CA ASN A 151 35.02 5.15 3.39
C ASN A 151 34.38 6.32 2.61
N GLU A 152 35.12 7.43 2.47
CA GLU A 152 34.60 8.66 1.87
C GLU A 152 34.15 8.48 0.41
N PHE A 153 34.79 7.59 -0.35
CA PHE A 153 34.42 7.31 -1.73
C PHE A 153 33.06 6.61 -1.81
N TYR A 154 32.86 5.57 -0.99
CA TYR A 154 31.59 4.85 -0.90
C TYR A 154 30.46 5.80 -0.47
N ILE A 155 30.68 6.61 0.57
CA ILE A 155 29.72 7.65 1.02
C ILE A 155 29.32 8.56 -0.14
N LYS A 156 30.30 9.09 -0.90
CA LYS A 156 30.03 10.00 -2.04
C LYS A 156 29.28 9.32 -3.17
N GLN A 157 29.41 8.01 -3.36
CA GLN A 157 28.68 7.26 -4.38
C GLN A 157 27.23 7.02 -3.98
N ILE A 158 27.01 6.52 -2.76
CA ILE A 158 25.68 6.17 -2.27
C ILE A 158 24.82 7.40 -1.96
N LEU A 159 25.42 8.54 -1.60
CA LEU A 159 24.69 9.79 -1.33
C LEU A 159 24.45 10.66 -2.57
N ARG A 160 24.68 10.16 -3.79
CA ARG A 160 24.34 10.91 -5.01
C ARG A 160 22.83 11.08 -5.12
N PRO A 161 22.34 12.23 -5.64
CA PRO A 161 20.92 12.40 -5.91
C PRO A 161 20.37 11.28 -6.80
N VAL A 162 19.16 10.79 -6.48
CA VAL A 162 18.45 9.80 -7.30
C VAL A 162 17.79 10.54 -8.48
N VAL A 163 18.41 10.43 -9.66
CA VAL A 163 17.97 11.15 -10.88
C VAL A 163 17.32 10.23 -11.93
N SER A 164 17.40 8.91 -11.73
CA SER A 164 16.77 7.92 -12.60
C SER A 164 15.24 7.92 -12.45
N THR A 165 14.55 7.27 -13.38
CA THR A 165 13.08 7.12 -13.39
C THR A 165 12.68 5.68 -13.74
N GLY A 166 11.42 5.30 -13.51
CA GLY A 166 10.88 4.00 -13.89
C GLY A 166 11.62 2.83 -13.23
N GLU A 167 11.85 1.76 -13.99
CA GLU A 167 12.52 0.52 -13.55
C GLU A 167 13.88 0.80 -12.89
N ALA A 168 14.70 1.66 -13.51
CA ALA A 168 16.03 2.00 -13.02
C ALA A 168 15.99 2.74 -11.69
N LYS A 169 14.94 3.52 -11.43
CA LYS A 169 14.74 4.21 -10.15
C LYS A 169 14.32 3.23 -9.07
N LEU A 170 13.34 2.36 -9.33
CA LEU A 170 12.92 1.34 -8.37
C LEU A 170 14.08 0.43 -7.96
N ARG A 171 14.89 -0.01 -8.93
CA ARG A 171 16.07 -0.82 -8.65
C ARG A 171 17.11 -0.07 -7.81
N ASP A 172 17.41 1.20 -8.14
CA ASP A 172 18.36 2.03 -7.37
C ASP A 172 17.84 2.27 -5.94
N LEU A 173 16.54 2.56 -5.78
CA LEU A 173 15.92 2.71 -4.47
C LEU A 173 15.98 1.42 -3.65
N GLY A 174 15.67 0.26 -4.24
CA GLY A 174 15.78 -1.04 -3.56
C GLY A 174 17.20 -1.31 -3.08
N LEU A 175 18.20 -1.16 -3.96
CA LEU A 175 19.61 -1.36 -3.63
C LEU A 175 20.09 -0.42 -2.52
N ARG A 176 19.76 0.88 -2.59
CA ARG A 176 20.16 1.84 -1.56
C ARG A 176 19.40 1.66 -0.26
N THR A 177 18.16 1.17 -0.32
CA THR A 177 17.39 0.87 0.88
C THR A 177 17.91 -0.39 1.58
N ARG A 178 18.40 -1.40 0.84
CA ARG A 178 19.14 -2.54 1.43
C ARG A 178 20.38 -2.09 2.19
N ILE A 179 21.17 -1.18 1.59
CA ILE A 179 22.31 -0.56 2.27
C ILE A 179 21.83 0.22 3.50
N TYR A 180 20.78 1.03 3.36
CA TYR A 180 20.23 1.76 4.49
C TYR A 180 19.79 0.83 5.63
N LYS A 181 19.13 -0.28 5.33
CA LYS A 181 18.68 -1.29 6.30
C LYS A 181 19.87 -1.83 7.10
N GLU A 182 20.91 -2.34 6.44
CA GLU A 182 22.11 -2.89 7.08
C GLU A 182 22.78 -1.87 8.03
N PHE A 183 22.94 -0.63 7.55
CA PHE A 183 23.56 0.42 8.35
C PHE A 183 22.66 0.94 9.47
N PHE A 184 21.33 0.92 9.28
CA PHE A 184 20.37 1.31 10.29
C PHE A 184 20.28 0.28 11.42
N GLU A 185 20.21 -1.01 11.10
CA GLU A 185 20.20 -2.10 12.08
C GLU A 185 21.51 -2.14 12.89
N THR A 186 22.65 -1.94 12.23
CA THR A 186 23.94 -1.82 12.93
C THR A 186 23.98 -0.61 13.87
N TRP A 187 23.36 0.51 13.45
CA TRP A 187 23.21 1.69 14.29
C TRP A 187 22.29 1.41 15.49
N GLU A 188 21.19 0.67 15.28
CA GLU A 188 20.27 0.21 16.33
C GLU A 188 20.95 -0.67 17.37
N ASN A 189 21.73 -1.66 16.95
CA ASN A 189 22.42 -2.57 17.87
C ASN A 189 23.35 -1.86 18.87
N VAL A 190 23.82 -0.65 18.55
CA VAL A 190 24.65 0.18 19.43
C VAL A 190 23.81 1.13 20.30
N HIS A 191 22.68 1.63 19.77
CA HIS A 191 21.97 2.76 20.37
C HIS A 191 20.67 2.37 21.09
N LEU A 192 20.04 1.27 20.69
CA LEU A 192 18.79 0.84 21.27
C LEU A 192 19.07 0.04 22.55
N VAL A 193 18.50 0.49 23.66
CA VAL A 193 18.58 -0.22 24.95
C VAL A 193 17.17 -0.57 25.40
N SER A 194 16.99 -1.83 25.77
CA SER A 194 15.77 -2.32 26.39
C SER A 194 16.03 -2.50 27.88
N SER A 195 15.11 -2.03 28.72
CA SER A 195 15.15 -2.21 30.17
C SER A 195 14.10 -3.24 30.61
N ASP A 196 14.35 -3.92 31.73
CA ASP A 196 13.46 -4.90 32.35
C ASP A 196 12.03 -4.36 32.62
N GLU A 197 11.87 -3.03 32.75
CA GLU A 197 10.55 -2.38 32.96
C GLU A 197 9.74 -2.17 31.67
N ASN A 198 10.04 -2.92 30.61
CA ASN A 198 9.39 -2.81 29.31
C ASN A 198 9.55 -1.41 28.67
N GLN A 199 10.62 -0.71 29.01
CA GLN A 199 10.98 0.57 28.41
C GLN A 199 12.08 0.38 27.38
N THR A 200 11.96 1.07 26.25
CA THR A 200 12.98 1.08 25.20
C THR A 200 13.40 2.52 24.96
N TYR A 201 14.71 2.79 25.04
CA TYR A 201 15.24 4.12 24.83
C TYR A 201 16.48 4.10 23.94
N VAL A 202 16.83 5.29 23.44
CA VAL A 202 17.98 5.51 22.57
C VAL A 202 19.10 6.13 23.39
N ARG A 203 20.17 5.37 23.65
CA ARG A 203 21.35 5.87 24.38
C ARG A 203 22.16 6.83 23.50
N ASN A 204 22.74 7.85 24.10
CA ASN A 204 23.52 8.91 23.41
C ASN A 204 24.89 9.16 24.06
N ASP A 205 25.29 8.31 24.99
CA ASP A 205 26.52 8.36 25.79
C ASP A 205 27.72 7.65 25.13
N ILE A 206 27.62 7.33 23.83
CA ILE A 206 28.65 6.59 23.09
C ILE A 206 29.99 7.34 23.02
N VAL A 207 29.98 8.67 22.87
CA VAL A 207 31.22 9.46 22.78
C VAL A 207 32.02 9.46 24.10
N PRO A 208 31.40 9.69 25.27
CA PRO A 208 32.03 9.41 26.56
C PRO A 208 32.57 7.98 26.66
N TYR A 209 31.77 6.98 26.30
CA TYR A 209 32.19 5.57 26.37
C TYR A 209 33.44 5.29 25.51
N ILE A 210 33.48 5.77 24.25
CA ILE A 210 34.65 5.65 23.37
C ILE A 210 35.88 6.33 23.99
N ARG A 211 35.70 7.45 24.71
CA ARG A 211 36.82 8.15 25.37
C ARG A 211 37.43 7.32 26.48
N ASP A 212 36.60 6.63 27.25
CA ASP A 212 37.04 5.84 28.39
C ASP A 212 37.63 4.49 27.95
N LYS A 213 37.12 3.89 26.86
CA LYS A 213 37.59 2.60 26.31
C LYS A 213 38.95 2.70 25.58
N PHE A 214 39.17 3.77 24.81
CA PHE A 214 40.32 3.86 23.90
C PHE A 214 41.41 4.81 24.43
N SER A 215 42.68 4.47 24.15
CA SER A 215 43.82 5.31 24.55
C SER A 215 43.80 6.69 23.88
N GLU A 216 44.44 7.69 24.48
CA GLU A 216 44.53 9.05 23.92
C GLU A 216 45.04 9.09 22.47
N SER A 217 45.94 8.17 22.09
CA SER A 217 46.50 8.08 20.74
C SER A 217 45.54 7.47 19.71
N THR A 218 44.59 6.63 20.13
CA THR A 218 43.65 5.94 19.24
C THR A 218 42.27 6.60 19.20
N TYR A 219 41.86 7.24 20.31
CA TYR A 219 40.57 7.90 20.48
C TYR A 219 40.15 8.80 19.30
N PRO A 220 40.97 9.72 18.77
CA PRO A 220 40.54 10.60 17.68
C PRO A 220 40.14 9.83 16.41
N GLY A 221 40.87 8.75 16.07
CA GLY A 221 40.58 7.93 14.90
C GLY A 221 39.27 7.16 15.04
N ILE A 222 38.99 6.63 16.22
CA ILE A 222 37.74 5.91 16.53
C ILE A 222 36.55 6.87 16.50
N LEU A 223 36.68 8.05 17.13
CA LEU A 223 35.62 9.05 17.13
C LEU A 223 35.28 9.51 15.70
N HIS A 224 36.29 9.77 14.86
CA HIS A 224 36.05 10.13 13.45
C HIS A 224 35.31 9.04 12.66
N LYS A 225 35.59 7.75 12.93
CA LYS A 225 34.87 6.64 12.29
C LYS A 225 33.40 6.63 12.72
N TYR A 226 33.15 6.75 14.01
CA TYR A 226 31.80 6.81 14.57
C TYR A 226 31.01 8.01 14.01
N ASP A 227 31.60 9.21 13.98
CA ASP A 227 30.94 10.40 13.42
C ASP A 227 30.69 10.28 11.91
N SER A 228 31.62 9.65 11.17
CA SER A 228 31.45 9.36 9.75
C SER A 228 30.27 8.40 9.52
N TYR A 229 30.14 7.38 10.36
CA TYR A 229 29.03 6.42 10.34
C TYR A 229 27.70 7.14 10.59
N ARG A 230 27.58 7.89 11.69
CA ARG A 230 26.39 8.65 12.04
C ARG A 230 25.96 9.59 10.92
N LYS A 231 26.93 10.34 10.37
CA LYS A 231 26.71 11.26 9.25
C LYS A 231 26.22 10.52 8.00
N PHE A 232 26.74 9.34 7.72
CA PHE A 232 26.32 8.55 6.57
C PHE A 232 24.87 8.09 6.72
N VAL A 233 24.51 7.44 7.84
CA VAL A 233 23.15 6.96 8.11
C VAL A 233 22.14 8.10 8.05
N THR A 234 22.45 9.23 8.70
CA THR A 234 21.57 10.42 8.73
C THR A 234 21.37 11.02 7.34
N LYS A 235 22.41 11.07 6.51
CA LYS A 235 22.28 11.61 5.15
C LYS A 235 21.57 10.64 4.22
N LEU A 236 21.77 9.34 4.40
CA LEU A 236 21.11 8.32 3.58
C LEU A 236 19.62 8.24 3.90
N SER A 237 19.23 8.30 5.18
CA SER A 237 17.82 8.39 5.58
C SER A 237 17.15 9.64 4.99
N ALA A 238 17.78 10.81 5.12
CA ALA A 238 17.25 12.05 4.55
C ALA A 238 17.17 12.04 3.01
N LEU A 239 18.07 11.32 2.34
CA LEU A 239 18.03 11.17 0.88
C LEU A 239 16.86 10.28 0.44
N LEU A 240 16.65 9.16 1.12
CA LEU A 240 15.67 8.15 0.72
C LEU A 240 14.26 8.52 1.21
N PHE A 241 14.14 8.97 2.45
CA PHE A 241 12.88 9.07 3.19
C PHE A 241 12.72 10.42 3.93
N PRO A 242 12.83 11.57 3.24
CA PRO A 242 12.83 12.88 3.90
C PRO A 242 11.51 13.25 4.58
N TRP A 243 10.40 12.58 4.23
CA TRP A 243 9.05 12.93 4.66
C TRP A 243 8.72 12.58 6.10
N THR A 244 9.59 11.86 6.83
CA THR A 244 9.41 11.56 8.27
C THR A 244 9.64 12.80 9.14
N SER A 245 10.49 13.71 8.67
CA SER A 245 10.90 14.91 9.38
C SER A 245 10.02 16.10 8.96
N PRO A 246 9.59 16.98 9.88
CA PRO A 246 10.06 17.10 11.27
C PRO A 246 9.23 16.35 12.32
N TYR A 247 8.17 15.62 11.94
CA TYR A 247 7.29 14.96 12.92
C TYR A 247 8.07 13.97 13.80
N PHE A 248 8.91 13.13 13.17
CA PHE A 248 9.99 12.44 13.85
C PHE A 248 11.33 13.09 13.50
N ALA A 249 12.16 13.31 14.52
CA ALA A 249 13.49 13.89 14.32
C ALA A 249 14.40 13.00 13.47
N ASP A 250 14.29 11.68 13.67
CA ASP A 250 14.99 10.65 12.93
C ASP A 250 14.22 9.31 12.96
N HIS A 251 14.69 8.37 12.16
CA HIS A 251 14.10 7.04 12.05
C HIS A 251 14.30 6.17 13.29
N MET A 252 15.32 6.44 14.12
CA MET A 252 15.52 5.73 15.38
C MET A 252 14.38 6.04 16.35
N SER A 253 14.06 7.34 16.48
CA SER A 253 12.97 7.84 17.32
C SER A 253 11.63 7.30 16.84
N MET A 254 11.41 7.29 15.52
CA MET A 254 10.22 6.71 14.91
C MET A 254 10.11 5.22 15.20
N HIS A 255 11.14 4.44 14.89
CA HIS A 255 11.11 3.00 15.07
C HIS A 255 10.90 2.62 16.55
N THR A 256 11.66 3.25 17.46
CA THR A 256 11.51 3.07 18.92
C THR A 256 10.09 3.32 19.40
N SER A 257 9.39 4.33 18.85
CA SER A 257 8.00 4.63 19.23
C SER A 257 7.01 3.52 18.89
N LEU A 258 7.35 2.63 17.94
CA LEU A 258 6.50 1.52 17.54
C LEU A 258 6.59 0.32 18.48
N ARG A 259 7.66 0.18 19.27
CA ARG A 259 7.97 -1.07 20.00
C ARG A 259 6.83 -1.57 20.89
N HIS A 260 6.11 -0.63 21.49
CA HIS A 260 5.08 -0.88 22.51
C HIS A 260 3.67 -0.48 22.06
N GLY A 261 3.47 -0.28 20.75
CA GLY A 261 2.20 0.22 20.18
C GLY A 261 1.02 -0.76 20.22
N GLY A 262 1.21 -2.03 20.59
CA GLY A 262 0.15 -3.04 20.61
C GLY A 262 -0.52 -3.29 19.24
N ARG A 263 -1.70 -3.91 19.26
CA ARG A 263 -2.54 -4.22 18.09
C ARG A 263 -3.62 -3.16 17.88
N GLY A 264 -3.92 -2.83 16.64
CA GLY A 264 -5.05 -1.96 16.32
C GLY A 264 -5.42 -1.91 14.84
N ILE A 265 -6.61 -1.37 14.57
CA ILE A 265 -7.14 -1.21 13.22
C ILE A 265 -6.79 0.18 12.70
N VAL A 266 -6.30 0.24 11.47
CA VAL A 266 -6.01 1.49 10.75
C VAL A 266 -6.94 1.56 9.54
N THR A 267 -7.55 2.71 9.32
CA THR A 267 -8.33 2.94 8.10
C THR A 267 -8.11 4.35 7.59
N THR A 268 -8.40 4.58 6.31
CA THR A 268 -8.38 5.92 5.72
C THR A 268 -9.77 6.32 5.25
N ALA A 269 -10.19 7.54 5.55
CA ALA A 269 -11.46 8.05 5.06
C ALA A 269 -11.44 9.56 4.80
N GLY A 270 -12.03 9.94 3.66
CA GLY A 270 -12.58 11.27 3.46
C GLY A 270 -14.09 11.28 3.67
N ASN A 271 -14.72 12.44 3.44
CA ASN A 271 -16.16 12.67 3.63
C ASN A 271 -17.05 11.65 2.91
N GLY A 272 -16.64 11.20 1.71
CA GLY A 272 -17.38 10.22 0.92
C GLY A 272 -17.29 8.79 1.47
N GLN A 273 -16.21 8.48 2.19
CA GLN A 273 -15.93 7.16 2.77
C GLN A 273 -16.35 7.06 4.23
N ALA A 274 -16.44 8.19 4.94
CA ALA A 274 -16.81 8.23 6.36
C ALA A 274 -18.16 7.54 6.65
N GLN A 275 -19.11 7.63 5.71
CA GLN A 275 -20.40 6.93 5.82
C GLN A 275 -20.25 5.40 5.87
N PHE A 276 -19.27 4.84 5.15
CA PHE A 276 -19.00 3.41 5.19
C PHE A 276 -18.43 3.00 6.55
N LEU A 277 -17.51 3.79 7.11
CA LEU A 277 -16.94 3.53 8.44
C LEU A 277 -17.96 3.57 9.57
N LEU A 278 -18.99 4.43 9.47
CA LEU A 278 -20.07 4.49 10.45
C LEU A 278 -20.91 3.20 10.52
N ALA A 279 -20.85 2.32 9.51
CA ALA A 279 -21.45 0.99 9.56
C ALA A 279 -20.40 -0.12 9.68
N ALA A 280 -19.22 0.02 9.06
CA ALA A 280 -18.17 -0.98 9.12
C ALA A 280 -17.64 -1.17 10.55
N ILE A 281 -17.32 -0.08 11.27
CA ILE A 281 -16.77 -0.17 12.63
C ILE A 281 -17.77 -0.85 13.60
N PRO A 282 -19.07 -0.46 13.64
CA PRO A 282 -20.03 -1.19 14.47
C PRO A 282 -20.19 -2.66 14.06
N SER A 283 -20.09 -2.98 12.77
CA SER A 283 -20.14 -4.39 12.35
C SER A 283 -18.96 -5.20 12.89
N PHE A 284 -17.76 -4.61 12.97
CA PHE A 284 -16.61 -5.25 13.62
C PHE A 284 -16.85 -5.46 15.13
N ARG A 285 -17.50 -4.50 15.80
CA ARG A 285 -17.87 -4.64 17.22
C ARG A 285 -18.88 -5.77 17.44
N LEU A 286 -19.88 -5.90 16.56
CA LEU A 286 -20.86 -7.01 16.62
C LEU A 286 -20.19 -8.38 16.41
N LEU A 287 -19.14 -8.44 15.60
CA LEU A 287 -18.29 -9.63 15.43
C LEU A 287 -17.33 -9.88 16.61
N GLY A 288 -17.37 -9.05 17.66
CA GLY A 288 -16.57 -9.19 18.88
C GLY A 288 -15.16 -8.61 18.80
N CYS A 289 -14.89 -7.70 17.85
CA CYS A 289 -13.59 -7.01 17.77
C CYS A 289 -13.58 -5.79 18.69
N ASP A 290 -12.70 -5.75 19.69
CA ASP A 290 -12.56 -4.61 20.62
C ASP A 290 -11.30 -3.77 20.36
N LEU A 291 -10.57 -4.06 19.27
CA LEU A 291 -9.35 -3.33 18.92
C LEU A 291 -9.59 -1.82 18.78
N PRO A 292 -8.64 -0.98 19.24
CA PRO A 292 -8.66 0.45 18.96
C PRO A 292 -8.57 0.70 17.45
N VAL A 293 -9.22 1.77 16.98
CA VAL A 293 -9.31 2.14 15.56
C VAL A 293 -8.76 3.55 15.37
N GLU A 294 -7.78 3.70 14.49
CA GLU A 294 -7.32 5.01 14.01
C GLU A 294 -7.84 5.27 12.59
N VAL A 295 -8.67 6.31 12.44
CA VAL A 295 -9.15 6.82 11.15
C VAL A 295 -8.24 7.95 10.68
N MET A 296 -7.40 7.64 9.70
CA MET A 296 -6.39 8.54 9.16
C MET A 296 -6.95 9.35 7.98
N TYR A 297 -6.81 10.67 7.98
CA TYR A 297 -7.35 11.56 6.94
C TYR A 297 -6.34 12.65 6.53
N LEU A 298 -6.58 13.35 5.42
CA LEU A 298 -5.66 14.37 4.87
C LEU A 298 -6.24 15.79 4.97
N GLY A 299 -6.19 16.36 6.16
CA GLY A 299 -6.66 17.72 6.44
C GLY A 299 -8.18 17.89 6.40
N GLU A 300 -8.64 19.08 6.82
CA GLU A 300 -10.05 19.43 6.99
C GLU A 300 -10.91 19.26 5.71
N SER A 301 -10.30 19.41 4.54
CA SER A 301 -11.02 19.25 3.27
C SER A 301 -11.31 17.79 2.92
N ASP A 302 -10.52 16.86 3.46
CA ASP A 302 -10.70 15.42 3.23
C ASP A 302 -11.78 14.87 4.16
N LEU A 303 -11.63 15.06 5.48
CA LEU A 303 -12.60 14.64 6.48
C LEU A 303 -13.01 15.82 7.38
N ASN A 304 -14.28 16.22 7.30
CA ASN A 304 -14.80 17.36 8.03
C ASN A 304 -15.02 17.06 9.53
N GLU A 305 -15.15 18.11 10.33
CA GLU A 305 -15.39 18.04 11.77
C GLU A 305 -16.63 17.22 12.16
N ASP A 306 -17.75 17.36 11.43
CA ASP A 306 -18.98 16.62 11.72
C ASP A 306 -18.79 15.09 11.62
N PHE A 307 -18.05 14.62 10.62
CA PHE A 307 -17.74 13.21 10.49
C PHE A 307 -16.74 12.74 11.54
N ARG A 308 -15.74 13.55 11.89
CA ARG A 308 -14.80 13.22 12.97
C ARG A 308 -15.54 13.05 14.31
N ILE A 309 -16.42 13.97 14.66
CA ILE A 309 -17.25 13.88 15.87
C ILE A 309 -18.09 12.58 15.88
N LYS A 310 -18.72 12.24 14.75
CA LYS A 310 -19.52 11.01 14.65
C LYS A 310 -18.67 9.74 14.77
N LEU A 311 -17.48 9.74 14.18
CA LEU A 311 -16.55 8.61 14.24
C LEU A 311 -16.01 8.43 15.66
N GLU A 312 -15.55 9.49 16.30
CA GLU A 312 -14.98 9.48 17.66
C GLU A 312 -16.02 9.26 18.76
N ALA A 313 -17.32 9.41 18.45
CA ALA A 313 -18.38 9.00 19.33
C ALA A 313 -18.47 7.47 19.51
N MET A 314 -17.87 6.69 18.60
CA MET A 314 -17.78 5.23 18.72
C MET A 314 -16.64 4.82 19.67
N PRO A 315 -16.84 3.82 20.55
CA PRO A 315 -15.82 3.38 21.49
C PRO A 315 -14.52 2.93 20.81
N GLY A 316 -13.40 3.48 21.29
CA GLY A 316 -12.06 3.12 20.82
C GLY A 316 -11.69 3.68 19.45
N VAL A 317 -12.43 4.65 18.90
CA VAL A 317 -12.15 5.27 17.61
C VAL A 317 -11.50 6.65 17.80
N THR A 318 -10.42 6.93 17.09
CA THR A 318 -9.74 8.23 17.08
C THR A 318 -9.49 8.67 15.64
N THR A 319 -9.75 9.93 15.29
CA THR A 319 -9.37 10.47 13.98
C THR A 319 -8.01 11.18 14.06
N ARG A 320 -7.15 11.00 13.05
CA ARG A 320 -5.80 11.61 13.01
C ARG A 320 -5.47 12.16 11.63
N ASP A 321 -4.95 13.39 11.62
CA ASP A 321 -4.60 14.11 10.39
C ASP A 321 -3.20 13.77 9.89
N LEU A 322 -3.09 13.01 8.81
CA LEU A 322 -1.83 12.65 8.16
C LEU A 322 -1.08 13.86 7.60
N SER A 323 -1.78 14.95 7.25
CA SER A 323 -1.11 16.15 6.71
C SER A 323 -0.24 16.86 7.74
N ALA A 324 -0.47 16.61 9.04
CA ALA A 324 0.40 17.06 10.12
C ALA A 324 1.60 16.13 10.38
N LEU A 325 1.55 14.89 9.89
CA LEU A 325 2.52 13.83 10.18
C LEU A 325 3.53 13.64 9.03
N VAL A 326 3.11 13.92 7.79
CA VAL A 326 3.90 13.70 6.58
C VAL A 326 4.34 15.03 5.99
N ASN A 327 5.65 15.20 5.81
CA ASN A 327 6.17 16.32 5.03
C ASN A 327 6.14 15.96 3.53
N ASP A 328 5.08 16.39 2.84
CA ASP A 328 4.90 16.17 1.41
C ASP A 328 5.39 17.34 0.53
N GLU A 329 6.28 18.21 1.04
CA GLU A 329 6.81 19.34 0.28
C GLU A 329 7.43 18.90 -1.06
N GLY A 330 6.98 19.54 -2.15
CA GLY A 330 7.41 19.22 -3.51
C GLY A 330 6.63 18.09 -4.18
N TRP A 331 5.69 17.46 -3.47
CA TRP A 331 4.72 16.50 -4.01
C TRP A 331 3.38 16.69 -3.27
N GLN A 332 2.45 15.73 -3.38
CA GLN A 332 1.20 15.78 -2.64
C GLN A 332 0.75 14.38 -2.27
N LEU A 333 0.53 14.14 -0.99
CA LEU A 333 -0.11 12.92 -0.51
C LEU A 333 -1.62 13.01 -0.74
N ASN A 334 -2.19 12.05 -1.48
CA ASN A 334 -3.62 12.01 -1.78
C ASN A 334 -4.09 10.63 -2.26
N GLY A 335 -5.39 10.37 -2.14
CA GLY A 335 -6.03 9.15 -2.63
C GLY A 335 -5.44 7.89 -1.99
N TRP A 336 -5.34 6.81 -2.76
CA TRP A 336 -4.84 5.51 -2.27
C TRP A 336 -3.40 5.54 -1.75
N ALA A 337 -2.61 6.55 -2.14
CA ALA A 337 -1.26 6.70 -1.61
C ALA A 337 -1.24 6.96 -0.10
N GLY A 338 -2.36 7.37 0.51
CA GLY A 338 -2.45 7.56 1.95
C GLY A 338 -2.30 6.29 2.77
N LYS A 339 -2.65 5.10 2.22
CA LYS A 339 -2.72 3.86 3.02
C LYS A 339 -1.38 3.45 3.66
N PRO A 340 -0.25 3.40 2.93
CA PRO A 340 1.04 3.07 3.56
C PRO A 340 1.45 4.07 4.65
N PHE A 341 1.16 5.35 4.44
CA PHE A 341 1.46 6.40 5.43
C PHE A 341 0.53 6.29 6.65
N ALA A 342 -0.74 5.97 6.46
CA ALA A 342 -1.69 5.66 7.53
C ALA A 342 -1.18 4.51 8.40
N ILE A 343 -0.74 3.41 7.77
CA ILE A 343 -0.15 2.28 8.47
C ILE A 343 1.10 2.74 9.23
N LEU A 344 2.07 3.34 8.53
CA LEU A 344 3.35 3.73 9.12
C LEU A 344 3.19 4.67 10.33
N PHE A 345 2.36 5.71 10.23
CA PHE A 345 2.20 6.75 11.26
C PHE A 345 1.11 6.46 12.30
N SER A 346 0.38 5.35 12.17
CA SER A 346 -0.52 4.89 13.23
C SER A 346 0.23 4.58 14.53
N SER A 347 -0.44 4.66 15.68
CA SER A 347 0.20 4.39 16.98
C SER A 347 0.49 2.90 17.24
N PHE A 348 -0.12 2.01 16.46
CA PHE A 348 -0.01 0.56 16.68
C PHE A 348 1.35 0.01 16.27
N ARG A 349 1.79 -1.06 16.92
CA ARG A 349 2.92 -1.86 16.43
C ARG A 349 2.46 -2.80 15.32
N GLU A 350 1.46 -3.60 15.68
CA GLU A 350 0.79 -4.58 14.82
C GLU A 350 -0.47 -3.90 14.26
N ALA A 351 -0.40 -3.48 13.00
CA ALA A 351 -1.46 -2.73 12.35
C ALA A 351 -2.26 -3.63 11.41
N LEU A 352 -3.59 -3.66 11.61
CA LEU A 352 -4.55 -4.22 10.69
C LEU A 352 -5.18 -3.09 9.89
N PHE A 353 -4.69 -2.87 8.67
CA PHE A 353 -5.31 -1.91 7.77
C PHE A 353 -6.58 -2.48 7.14
N ILE A 354 -7.67 -1.72 7.14
CA ILE A 354 -8.94 -2.08 6.50
C ILE A 354 -9.44 -0.89 5.69
N ASP A 355 -9.67 -1.09 4.39
CA ASP A 355 -10.31 -0.10 3.52
C ASP A 355 -11.71 0.24 4.04
N ALA A 356 -12.14 1.49 3.86
CA ALA A 356 -13.41 1.96 4.41
C ALA A 356 -14.63 1.17 3.89
N ASP A 357 -14.51 0.53 2.73
CA ASP A 357 -15.56 -0.27 2.10
C ASP A 357 -15.32 -1.78 2.15
N SER A 358 -14.43 -2.23 3.04
CA SER A 358 -14.21 -3.63 3.37
C SER A 358 -15.02 -4.05 4.60
N LEU A 359 -15.64 -5.23 4.52
CA LEU A 359 -16.49 -5.80 5.58
C LEU A 359 -16.10 -7.25 5.85
N PHE A 360 -16.42 -7.75 7.04
CA PHE A 360 -15.98 -9.05 7.53
C PHE A 360 -17.15 -9.99 7.83
N PHE A 361 -16.90 -11.30 7.75
CA PHE A 361 -17.80 -12.37 8.19
C PHE A 361 -17.41 -12.95 9.56
N VAL A 362 -16.18 -12.69 10.01
CA VAL A 362 -15.62 -13.15 11.28
C VAL A 362 -14.88 -12.01 11.96
N ASN A 363 -14.54 -12.15 13.25
CA ASN A 363 -13.79 -11.13 13.97
C ASN A 363 -12.47 -10.77 13.23
N PRO A 364 -12.28 -9.53 12.75
CA PRO A 364 -11.06 -9.14 12.02
C PRO A 364 -9.78 -9.28 12.85
N GLU A 365 -9.87 -9.23 14.19
CA GLU A 365 -8.72 -9.43 15.08
C GLU A 365 -8.07 -10.81 14.93
N SER A 366 -8.82 -11.83 14.51
CA SER A 366 -8.28 -13.19 14.33
C SER A 366 -7.19 -13.27 13.26
N LEU A 367 -7.05 -12.25 12.40
CA LEU A 367 -5.97 -12.19 11.42
C LEU A 367 -4.58 -12.02 12.06
N PHE A 368 -4.49 -11.47 13.27
CA PHE A 368 -3.23 -11.43 14.02
C PHE A 368 -2.80 -12.80 14.57
N ASP A 369 -3.71 -13.78 14.55
CA ASP A 369 -3.44 -15.14 14.98
C ASP A 369 -3.34 -16.10 13.78
N ASP A 370 -3.43 -15.61 12.54
CA ASP A 370 -3.22 -16.45 11.36
C ASP A 370 -1.77 -17.00 11.36
N PRO A 371 -1.58 -18.31 11.12
CA PRO A 371 -0.25 -18.91 11.14
C PRO A 371 0.78 -18.24 10.21
N GLU A 372 0.36 -17.71 9.06
CA GLU A 372 1.26 -16.98 8.17
C GLU A 372 1.67 -15.62 8.76
N TYR A 373 0.74 -14.92 9.43
CA TYR A 373 1.06 -13.66 10.09
C TYR A 373 2.01 -13.89 11.27
N VAL A 374 1.68 -14.83 12.16
CA VAL A 374 2.53 -15.15 13.32
C VAL A 374 3.96 -15.51 12.90
N ARG A 375 4.10 -16.24 11.80
CA ARG A 375 5.41 -16.64 11.27
C ARG A 375 6.20 -15.49 10.64
N THR A 376 5.52 -14.53 10.01
CA THR A 376 6.21 -13.56 9.14
C THR A 376 6.18 -12.14 9.63
N GLY A 377 5.16 -11.75 10.39
CA GLY A 377 4.85 -10.36 10.72
C GLY A 377 4.13 -9.59 9.59
N ALA A 378 3.89 -10.20 8.42
CA ALA A 378 3.23 -9.53 7.29
C ALA A 378 2.29 -10.45 6.51
N LEU A 379 0.99 -10.17 6.54
CA LEU A 379 -0.06 -10.91 5.84
C LEU A 379 -0.76 -10.05 4.79
N PHE A 380 -0.73 -10.52 3.55
CA PHE A 380 -1.36 -9.89 2.38
C PHE A 380 -2.41 -10.81 1.74
N PHE A 381 -3.26 -10.26 0.88
CA PHE A 381 -4.31 -11.00 0.18
C PHE A 381 -4.14 -10.90 -1.34
N ARG A 382 -4.53 -11.95 -2.07
CA ARG A 382 -4.37 -11.98 -3.54
C ARG A 382 -5.52 -11.25 -4.23
N ASP A 383 -5.26 -10.44 -5.25
CA ASP A 383 -6.34 -9.84 -6.06
C ASP A 383 -7.09 -10.92 -6.87
N ARG A 384 -8.02 -10.54 -7.75
CA ARG A 384 -8.66 -11.45 -8.70
C ARG A 384 -7.65 -11.92 -9.74
N ASN A 385 -7.81 -13.15 -10.21
CA ASN A 385 -7.05 -13.65 -11.34
C ASN A 385 -7.62 -13.12 -12.67
N ILE A 386 -7.40 -11.83 -12.94
CA ILE A 386 -7.87 -11.11 -14.14
C ILE A 386 -6.72 -10.58 -14.99
N SER A 387 -6.98 -10.26 -16.24
CA SER A 387 -6.03 -9.62 -17.15
C SER A 387 -4.68 -10.35 -17.21
N PRO A 388 -4.62 -11.57 -17.79
CA PRO A 388 -3.39 -12.34 -17.88
C PRO A 388 -2.26 -11.53 -18.50
N GLU A 389 -1.18 -11.34 -17.75
CA GLU A 389 -0.03 -10.54 -18.15
C GLU A 389 1.22 -11.09 -17.46
N ARG A 390 2.23 -11.50 -18.23
CA ARG A 390 3.51 -11.95 -17.68
C ARG A 390 4.46 -10.77 -17.52
N LYS A 391 4.79 -10.45 -16.27
CA LYS A 391 5.75 -9.41 -15.86
C LYS A 391 7.07 -9.95 -15.33
N GLN A 392 7.39 -11.23 -15.59
CA GLN A 392 8.66 -11.85 -15.19
C GLN A 392 9.90 -11.00 -15.54
N GLU A 393 10.03 -10.57 -16.80
CA GLU A 393 11.19 -9.77 -17.23
C GLU A 393 11.27 -8.42 -16.50
N TRP A 394 10.12 -7.78 -16.24
CA TRP A 394 10.06 -6.53 -15.50
C TRP A 394 10.50 -6.74 -14.04
N LEU A 395 9.99 -7.80 -13.39
CA LEU A 395 10.39 -8.18 -12.02
C LEU A 395 11.89 -8.45 -11.93
N GLN A 396 12.46 -9.17 -12.90
CA GLN A 396 13.91 -9.44 -12.97
C GLN A 396 14.74 -8.16 -13.12
N LYS A 397 14.21 -7.12 -13.78
CA LYS A 397 14.92 -5.84 -13.92
C LYS A 397 14.89 -5.03 -12.63
N ILE A 398 13.76 -4.99 -11.92
CA ILE A 398 13.62 -4.11 -10.74
C ILE A 398 14.11 -4.76 -9.45
N LEU A 399 13.95 -6.09 -9.29
CA LEU A 399 14.29 -6.80 -8.06
C LEU A 399 15.78 -7.17 -8.06
N PRO A 400 16.53 -6.83 -7.00
CA PRO A 400 17.91 -7.29 -6.91
C PRO A 400 17.98 -8.78 -6.54
N GLU A 401 18.91 -9.50 -7.14
CA GLU A 401 19.14 -10.93 -6.90
C GLU A 401 19.60 -11.23 -5.45
N PRO A 402 19.34 -12.44 -4.93
CA PRO A 402 18.51 -13.50 -5.53
C PRO A 402 17.02 -13.17 -5.47
N ILE A 403 16.26 -13.60 -6.49
CA ILE A 403 14.81 -13.41 -6.53
C ILE A 403 14.13 -14.52 -5.71
N SER A 404 13.29 -14.15 -4.76
CA SER A 404 12.64 -15.09 -3.84
C SER A 404 11.72 -16.10 -4.54
N GLN A 405 11.46 -17.23 -3.88
CA GLN A 405 10.47 -18.19 -4.38
C GLN A 405 9.05 -17.60 -4.41
N ALA A 406 8.71 -16.72 -3.46
CA ALA A 406 7.41 -16.05 -3.41
C ALA A 406 7.17 -15.22 -4.67
N VAL A 407 8.19 -14.50 -5.15
CA VAL A 407 8.12 -13.75 -6.42
C VAL A 407 7.95 -14.70 -7.60
N GLN A 408 8.76 -15.77 -7.67
CA GLN A 408 8.73 -16.72 -8.80
C GLN A 408 7.39 -17.48 -8.91
N GLN A 409 6.66 -17.59 -7.81
CA GLN A 409 5.33 -18.19 -7.73
C GLN A 409 4.18 -17.16 -7.85
N SER A 410 4.49 -15.86 -7.88
CA SER A 410 3.48 -14.82 -8.00
C SER A 410 2.78 -14.86 -9.36
N ARG A 411 1.53 -14.40 -9.39
CA ARG A 411 0.71 -14.35 -10.61
C ARG A 411 1.33 -13.47 -11.69
N MET A 412 1.97 -12.37 -11.27
CA MET A 412 2.70 -11.45 -12.16
C MET A 412 3.94 -12.12 -12.78
N TRP A 413 4.60 -13.04 -12.08
CA TRP A 413 5.72 -13.79 -12.63
C TRP A 413 5.26 -14.90 -13.57
N THR A 414 4.29 -15.71 -13.14
CA THR A 414 3.79 -16.85 -13.94
C THR A 414 3.01 -16.40 -15.17
N GLY A 415 2.43 -15.20 -15.13
CA GLY A 415 1.59 -14.63 -16.19
C GLY A 415 0.11 -14.95 -16.04
N GLU A 416 -0.30 -15.49 -14.88
CA GLU A 416 -1.70 -15.73 -14.55
C GLU A 416 -2.50 -14.42 -14.52
N SER A 417 -1.92 -13.36 -13.93
CA SER A 417 -2.54 -12.04 -13.84
C SER A 417 -1.48 -10.94 -13.80
N GLY A 418 -1.79 -9.77 -14.37
CA GLY A 418 -1.02 -8.54 -14.20
C GLY A 418 -1.07 -7.94 -12.79
N HIS A 419 -1.86 -8.54 -11.89
CA HIS A 419 -2.06 -8.16 -10.50
C HIS A 419 -1.77 -9.34 -9.57
N GLN A 420 -1.17 -9.05 -8.42
CA GLN A 420 -0.91 -10.05 -7.39
C GLN A 420 -1.70 -9.75 -6.13
N GLN A 421 -1.67 -8.51 -5.64
CA GLN A 421 -2.17 -8.17 -4.30
C GLN A 421 -3.46 -7.34 -4.33
N GLU A 422 -4.38 -7.66 -3.41
CA GLU A 422 -5.44 -6.74 -2.97
C GLU A 422 -4.97 -6.03 -1.68
N SER A 423 -5.11 -4.70 -1.63
CA SER A 423 -4.69 -3.85 -0.50
C SER A 423 -5.86 -3.37 0.36
N GLY A 424 -7.06 -3.92 0.16
CA GLY A 424 -8.24 -3.65 0.98
C GLY A 424 -8.13 -4.13 2.43
N VAL A 425 -7.28 -5.14 2.69
CA VAL A 425 -6.87 -5.57 4.04
C VAL A 425 -5.38 -5.90 4.03
N ILE A 426 -4.63 -5.38 5.01
CA ILE A 426 -3.20 -5.62 5.18
C ILE A 426 -2.90 -5.77 6.67
N VAL A 427 -2.13 -6.80 7.07
CA VAL A 427 -1.71 -7.00 8.46
C VAL A 427 -0.20 -6.92 8.53
N VAL A 428 0.35 -6.01 9.34
CA VAL A 428 1.81 -5.77 9.41
C VAL A 428 2.24 -5.49 10.85
N ASP A 429 3.22 -6.23 11.35
CA ASP A 429 4.08 -5.79 12.45
C ASP A 429 5.09 -4.79 11.90
N LYS A 430 4.85 -3.50 12.21
CA LYS A 430 5.67 -2.39 11.71
C LYS A 430 7.04 -2.33 12.37
N TRP A 431 7.23 -2.96 13.53
CA TRP A 431 8.55 -3.08 14.15
C TRP A 431 9.43 -4.02 13.34
N LEU A 432 8.92 -5.19 12.96
CA LEU A 432 9.68 -6.15 12.15
C LEU A 432 9.99 -5.63 10.75
N HIS A 433 9.03 -4.94 10.12
CA HIS A 433 9.14 -4.55 8.71
C HIS A 433 9.31 -3.05 8.48
N PHE A 434 9.89 -2.34 9.46
CA PHE A 434 9.97 -0.88 9.44
C PHE A 434 10.56 -0.33 8.13
N VAL A 435 11.74 -0.82 7.72
CA VAL A 435 12.44 -0.33 6.52
C VAL A 435 11.70 -0.68 5.23
N ALA A 436 11.04 -1.84 5.16
CA ALA A 436 10.21 -2.22 4.03
C ALA A 436 9.05 -1.23 3.87
N LEU A 437 8.38 -0.90 4.97
CA LEU A 437 7.28 0.06 4.99
C LEU A 437 7.71 1.48 4.63
N LEU A 438 8.94 1.92 5.00
CA LEU A 438 9.51 3.19 4.51
C LEU A 438 9.60 3.20 2.98
N LEU A 439 10.05 2.09 2.36
CA LEU A 439 10.12 1.99 0.90
C LEU A 439 8.75 1.95 0.24
N VAL A 440 7.76 1.27 0.84
CA VAL A 440 6.37 1.32 0.37
C VAL A 440 5.87 2.76 0.38
N CYS A 441 6.07 3.51 1.47
CA CYS A 441 5.72 4.93 1.54
C CYS A 441 6.44 5.75 0.46
N ARG A 442 7.72 5.49 0.21
CA ARG A 442 8.49 6.16 -0.86
C ARG A 442 7.90 5.93 -2.25
N MET A 443 7.52 4.69 -2.55
CA MET A 443 6.91 4.31 -3.83
C MET A 443 5.52 4.92 -4.05
N ASN A 444 4.76 5.13 -2.97
CA ASN A 444 3.43 5.75 -2.99
C ASN A 444 3.45 7.27 -2.82
N GLY A 445 4.54 7.84 -2.33
CA GLY A 445 4.68 9.27 -2.11
C GLY A 445 5.33 10.00 -3.28
N PRO A 446 6.57 10.52 -3.11
CA PRO A 446 7.20 11.43 -4.07
C PRO A 446 7.49 10.79 -5.43
N ASP A 447 7.63 9.46 -5.50
CA ASP A 447 8.01 8.76 -6.74
C ASP A 447 6.81 8.07 -7.43
N ARG A 448 5.61 8.25 -6.89
CA ARG A 448 4.38 7.61 -7.36
C ARG A 448 4.02 7.97 -8.79
N ASN A 449 4.00 9.26 -9.10
CA ASN A 449 3.44 9.78 -10.34
C ASN A 449 4.56 10.15 -11.32
N GLY A 450 4.44 9.71 -12.56
CA GLY A 450 5.18 10.31 -13.66
C GLY A 450 4.65 11.69 -14.03
N ASN A 451 5.33 12.33 -14.98
CA ASN A 451 4.90 13.60 -15.55
C ASN A 451 4.22 13.44 -16.93
N GLY A 452 4.06 12.20 -17.41
CA GLY A 452 3.49 11.89 -18.72
C GLY A 452 4.42 12.21 -19.91
N ALA A 453 5.69 12.50 -19.65
CA ALA A 453 6.72 12.75 -20.64
C ALA A 453 7.95 11.87 -20.38
N ASP A 454 8.95 12.41 -19.67
CA ASP A 454 10.25 11.80 -19.42
C ASP A 454 10.37 11.17 -18.02
N ILE A 455 9.44 11.45 -17.11
CA ILE A 455 9.39 10.85 -15.78
C ILE A 455 8.29 9.78 -15.75
N VAL A 456 8.72 8.56 -15.48
CA VAL A 456 7.89 7.38 -15.20
C VAL A 456 7.88 7.12 -13.70
N GLY A 457 6.71 7.22 -13.07
CA GLY A 457 6.51 6.95 -11.65
C GLY A 457 6.06 5.51 -11.39
N THR A 458 5.99 5.14 -10.11
CA THR A 458 5.54 3.80 -9.68
C THR A 458 4.18 3.42 -10.29
N TYR A 459 3.19 4.32 -10.25
CA TYR A 459 1.81 4.06 -10.73
C TYR A 459 1.69 4.06 -12.26
N ASP A 460 2.78 4.35 -12.97
CA ASP A 460 2.85 4.13 -14.42
C ASP A 460 3.22 2.67 -14.75
N MET A 461 3.85 1.95 -13.82
CA MET A 461 4.32 0.56 -13.99
C MET A 461 3.40 -0.47 -13.30
N VAL A 462 2.73 -0.08 -12.21
CA VAL A 462 1.76 -0.89 -11.48
C VAL A 462 0.45 -0.14 -11.26
N TYR A 463 -0.61 -0.86 -10.88
CA TYR A 463 -1.92 -0.27 -10.67
C TYR A 463 -2.11 0.15 -9.21
N GLY A 464 -1.90 1.43 -8.95
CA GLY A 464 -2.10 2.00 -7.62
C GLY A 464 -1.09 1.47 -6.59
N ASP A 465 -1.51 1.48 -5.34
CA ASP A 465 -0.75 1.08 -4.16
C ASP A 465 -0.63 -0.45 -4.01
N LYS A 466 -1.57 -1.21 -4.60
CA LYS A 466 -1.75 -2.65 -4.38
C LYS A 466 -0.45 -3.45 -4.44
N GLU A 467 0.29 -3.32 -5.53
CA GLU A 467 1.52 -4.09 -5.74
C GLU A 467 2.72 -3.53 -4.95
N THR A 468 2.61 -2.32 -4.41
CA THR A 468 3.76 -1.65 -3.77
C THR A 468 4.15 -2.28 -2.44
N PHE A 469 3.24 -2.97 -1.76
CA PHE A 469 3.51 -3.59 -0.46
C PHE A 469 4.49 -4.75 -0.60
N TRP A 470 4.10 -5.85 -1.26
CA TRP A 470 4.99 -7.00 -1.44
C TRP A 470 6.24 -6.65 -2.27
N LEU A 471 6.16 -5.74 -3.25
CA LEU A 471 7.34 -5.25 -3.97
C LEU A 471 8.30 -4.49 -3.06
N GLY A 472 7.79 -3.72 -2.09
CA GLY A 472 8.62 -3.00 -1.12
C GLY A 472 9.45 -3.96 -0.28
N TRP A 473 8.84 -5.04 0.20
CA TRP A 473 9.50 -6.12 0.93
C TRP A 473 10.63 -6.76 0.10
N GLU A 474 10.31 -7.20 -1.12
CA GLU A 474 11.29 -7.83 -2.02
C GLU A 474 12.43 -6.88 -2.43
N LEU A 475 12.12 -5.60 -2.68
CA LEU A 475 13.12 -4.58 -3.02
C LEU A 475 14.11 -4.35 -1.87
N VAL A 476 13.66 -4.34 -0.60
CA VAL A 476 14.55 -4.22 0.56
C VAL A 476 15.16 -5.55 1.01
N GLY A 477 14.86 -6.66 0.34
CA GLY A 477 15.35 -7.99 0.69
C GLY A 477 14.71 -8.55 1.97
N ASP A 478 13.55 -8.04 2.36
CA ASP A 478 12.72 -8.61 3.42
C ASP A 478 11.73 -9.59 2.80
N THR A 479 12.05 -10.88 2.83
CA THR A 479 11.18 -11.92 2.27
C THR A 479 10.25 -12.53 3.32
N SER A 480 10.18 -11.96 4.51
CA SER A 480 9.31 -12.41 5.60
C SER A 480 7.93 -11.80 5.45
N TYR A 481 7.19 -12.23 4.43
CA TYR A 481 5.77 -11.92 4.27
C TYR A 481 5.04 -13.12 3.70
N SER A 482 3.72 -13.10 3.72
CA SER A 482 2.92 -14.17 3.13
C SER A 482 1.60 -13.68 2.58
N PHE A 483 1.18 -14.33 1.49
CA PHE A 483 -0.17 -14.19 0.99
C PHE A 483 -1.07 -15.23 1.65
N HIS A 484 -2.14 -14.80 2.31
CA HIS A 484 -3.13 -15.67 2.92
C HIS A 484 -3.56 -16.78 1.92
N PRO A 485 -3.61 -18.05 2.34
CA PRO A 485 -3.81 -19.18 1.41
C PRO A 485 -5.25 -19.29 0.88
N GLY A 486 -6.20 -18.65 1.54
CA GLY A 486 -7.60 -18.62 1.13
C GLY A 486 -7.80 -18.03 -0.28
N LEU A 487 -8.78 -18.58 -0.99
CA LEU A 487 -9.05 -18.25 -2.39
C LEU A 487 -9.81 -16.92 -2.51
N SER A 488 -9.60 -16.24 -3.63
CA SER A 488 -10.45 -15.13 -4.05
C SER A 488 -11.77 -15.67 -4.63
N ALA A 489 -12.86 -14.97 -4.38
CA ALA A 489 -14.22 -15.40 -4.67
C ALA A 489 -15.12 -14.22 -5.03
N VAL A 490 -16.32 -14.53 -5.53
CA VAL A 490 -17.42 -13.58 -5.74
C VAL A 490 -18.62 -14.01 -4.90
N MET A 491 -19.45 -13.05 -4.47
CA MET A 491 -20.72 -13.32 -3.79
C MET A 491 -21.87 -12.59 -4.48
N GLY A 492 -23.04 -13.21 -4.51
CA GLY A 492 -24.21 -12.65 -5.17
C GLY A 492 -25.28 -13.68 -5.48
N VAL A 493 -25.99 -13.47 -6.58
CA VAL A 493 -27.01 -14.39 -7.12
C VAL A 493 -26.47 -15.03 -8.39
N VAL A 494 -26.77 -16.32 -8.60
CA VAL A 494 -26.49 -16.98 -9.88
C VAL A 494 -27.37 -16.39 -10.97
N GLN A 495 -26.73 -15.92 -12.03
CA GLN A 495 -27.42 -15.33 -13.17
C GLN A 495 -28.27 -16.41 -13.87
N PRO A 496 -29.56 -16.14 -14.15
CA PRO A 496 -30.38 -17.06 -14.93
C PRO A 496 -29.87 -17.12 -16.38
N GLU A 497 -30.02 -18.28 -17.02
CA GLU A 497 -29.65 -18.49 -18.42
C GLU A 497 -30.26 -17.43 -19.33
N ILE A 498 -29.42 -16.61 -19.97
CA ILE A 498 -29.85 -15.81 -21.12
C ILE A 498 -29.92 -16.78 -22.30
N VAL A 499 -31.08 -17.37 -22.53
CA VAL A 499 -31.40 -17.93 -23.84
C VAL A 499 -31.62 -16.72 -24.74
N ASP A 500 -30.63 -16.36 -25.55
CA ASP A 500 -30.81 -15.33 -26.58
C ASP A 500 -31.93 -15.79 -27.51
N ALA A 501 -33.12 -15.23 -27.31
CA ALA A 501 -34.20 -15.32 -28.27
C ALA A 501 -33.72 -14.57 -29.52
N VAL A 502 -33.29 -15.33 -30.52
CA VAL A 502 -33.09 -14.83 -31.88
C VAL A 502 -34.38 -14.13 -32.30
N GLN A 503 -34.39 -12.79 -32.22
CA GLN A 503 -35.41 -12.01 -32.90
C GLN A 503 -35.16 -12.17 -34.40
N PRO A 504 -36.17 -12.56 -35.20
CA PRO A 504 -36.01 -12.56 -36.65
C PRO A 504 -35.81 -11.11 -37.09
N GLU A 505 -34.64 -10.79 -37.63
CA GLU A 505 -34.41 -9.54 -38.34
C GLU A 505 -35.45 -9.42 -39.48
N ILE A 506 -36.37 -8.48 -39.33
CA ILE A 506 -37.17 -7.99 -40.45
C ILE A 506 -36.22 -7.15 -41.29
N VAL A 507 -35.79 -7.71 -42.42
CA VAL A 507 -35.00 -7.01 -43.44
C VAL A 507 -35.94 -6.05 -44.17
N ASP A 508 -36.00 -4.80 -43.72
CA ASP A 508 -36.62 -3.71 -44.49
C ASP A 508 -35.68 -3.29 -45.62
N ALA A 509 -36.16 -3.40 -46.86
CA ALA A 509 -35.45 -3.06 -48.07
C ALA A 509 -35.17 -1.55 -48.16
N VAL A 510 -33.91 -1.14 -47.98
CA VAL A 510 -33.45 0.20 -48.31
C VAL A 510 -32.98 0.24 -49.76
N GLN A 511 -33.67 1.04 -50.58
CA GLN A 511 -33.29 1.38 -51.96
C GLN A 511 -31.94 2.12 -52.00
N PRO A 512 -31.04 1.83 -52.95
CA PRO A 512 -29.79 2.56 -53.08
C PRO A 512 -29.99 3.88 -53.83
N ALA A 513 -29.41 4.96 -53.27
CA ALA A 513 -29.33 6.27 -53.88
C ALA A 513 -28.33 6.28 -55.06
N VAL A 514 -28.75 6.91 -56.15
CA VAL A 514 -27.97 7.15 -57.37
C VAL A 514 -26.99 8.30 -57.15
N MET A 515 -25.69 8.06 -57.38
CA MET A 515 -24.71 9.12 -57.64
C MET A 515 -24.33 9.07 -59.13
N ASP A 516 -24.60 10.19 -59.82
CA ASP A 516 -24.21 10.44 -61.20
C ASP A 516 -22.68 10.51 -61.34
N VAL A 517 -22.14 9.69 -62.25
CA VAL A 517 -20.78 9.87 -62.79
C VAL A 517 -20.82 9.82 -64.31
N VAL A 518 -20.27 10.88 -64.87
CA VAL A 518 -20.10 11.27 -66.28
C VAL A 518 -19.35 10.20 -67.10
N ARG A 519 -19.84 9.86 -68.30
CA ARG A 519 -19.12 9.09 -69.34
C ARG A 519 -18.22 9.99 -70.19
N PRO A 520 -17.17 9.45 -70.84
CA PRO A 520 -17.26 9.14 -72.29
C PRO A 520 -16.41 7.88 -72.70
N PRO A 521 -16.14 7.54 -73.98
CA PRO A 521 -16.85 6.45 -74.69
C PRO A 521 -15.96 5.34 -75.33
N ASP A 522 -16.66 4.29 -75.81
CA ASP A 522 -16.40 3.34 -76.92
C ASP A 522 -15.07 2.55 -77.04
N ASN A 523 -15.18 1.20 -76.99
CA ASN A 523 -15.06 0.27 -78.14
C ASN A 523 -14.57 -1.16 -77.75
N PHE A 524 -15.30 -2.17 -78.22
CA PHE A 524 -14.85 -3.40 -78.94
C PHE A 524 -15.68 -4.67 -78.65
N ASN A 525 -16.24 -5.19 -79.75
CA ASN A 525 -16.86 -6.50 -80.05
C ASN A 525 -16.05 -7.73 -79.55
N ALA A 526 -16.50 -8.99 -79.55
CA ALA A 526 -17.76 -9.74 -79.56
C ALA A 526 -17.37 -11.25 -79.73
N ILE A 527 -18.32 -12.19 -79.51
CA ILE A 527 -18.40 -13.56 -80.13
C ILE A 527 -17.45 -14.64 -79.50
N ASN A 528 -17.81 -15.89 -79.13
CA ASN A 528 -18.79 -16.87 -79.64
C ASN A 528 -19.08 -18.08 -78.69
N GLN A 529 -20.30 -18.65 -78.86
CA GLN A 529 -20.74 -20.08 -78.90
C GLN A 529 -20.58 -21.03 -77.68
N GLN A 530 -21.63 -21.56 -77.00
CA GLN A 530 -22.71 -22.56 -77.33
C GLN A 530 -22.24 -24.03 -77.51
N PRO A 531 -23.09 -25.09 -77.38
CA PRO A 531 -24.47 -25.21 -76.83
C PRO A 531 -24.83 -26.52 -76.04
N ALA A 532 -26.00 -26.47 -75.37
CA ALA A 532 -27.13 -27.44 -75.19
C ALA A 532 -26.97 -28.98 -75.06
N LEU A 533 -27.73 -29.60 -74.13
CA LEU A 533 -28.90 -30.49 -74.40
C LEU A 533 -29.54 -31.13 -73.14
N SER A 534 -30.80 -31.52 -73.29
CA SER A 534 -31.89 -31.98 -72.40
C SER A 534 -31.80 -33.43 -71.85
N PHE A 535 -32.69 -33.82 -70.90
CA PHE A 535 -33.71 -34.90 -71.01
C PHE A 535 -34.54 -35.10 -69.71
N VAL A 536 -35.79 -35.57 -69.87
CA VAL A 536 -36.89 -35.88 -68.90
C VAL A 536 -37.18 -37.41 -69.06
N ASP A 537 -37.49 -38.27 -68.07
CA ASP A 537 -38.75 -38.53 -67.33
C ASP A 537 -38.58 -39.78 -66.42
N GLY A 538 -39.32 -39.90 -65.30
CA GLY A 538 -39.47 -41.18 -64.55
C GLY A 538 -40.08 -41.07 -63.14
N ILE A 539 -41.24 -41.70 -62.93
CA ILE A 539 -42.22 -41.55 -61.83
C ILE A 539 -41.87 -42.34 -60.53
N ALA A 540 -42.19 -41.79 -59.33
CA ALA A 540 -42.91 -42.51 -58.24
C ALA A 540 -43.33 -41.57 -57.09
N VAL A 541 -44.63 -41.61 -56.75
CA VAL A 541 -45.23 -40.98 -55.55
C VAL A 541 -45.29 -42.01 -54.42
N ALA A 542 -44.82 -41.65 -53.22
CA ALA A 542 -45.16 -42.29 -51.95
C ALA A 542 -45.18 -41.24 -50.83
N SER A 543 -46.23 -41.26 -50.00
CA SER A 543 -46.36 -40.47 -48.75
C SER A 543 -46.39 -41.44 -47.55
N PRO A 544 -46.37 -40.93 -46.30
CA PRO A 544 -45.20 -40.63 -45.49
C PRO A 544 -44.98 -41.69 -44.39
N THR A 545 -43.73 -42.08 -44.15
CA THR A 545 -43.37 -42.85 -42.94
C THR A 545 -42.78 -41.90 -41.91
N ALA A 546 -43.44 -41.81 -40.75
CA ALA A 546 -43.00 -41.04 -39.60
C ALA A 546 -41.58 -41.44 -39.16
N SER A 547 -40.68 -40.46 -39.15
CA SER A 547 -39.38 -40.55 -38.48
C SER A 547 -39.61 -40.59 -36.96
N PRO A 548 -38.79 -41.33 -36.19
CA PRO A 548 -38.88 -41.35 -34.73
C PRO A 548 -38.59 -39.94 -34.17
N PRO A 549 -39.07 -39.62 -32.95
CA PRO A 549 -38.75 -38.35 -32.33
C PRO A 549 -37.23 -38.25 -32.24
N VAL A 550 -36.68 -37.21 -32.84
CA VAL A 550 -35.30 -36.80 -32.61
C VAL A 550 -35.21 -36.50 -31.13
N GLU A 551 -34.53 -37.38 -30.40
CA GLU A 551 -34.12 -37.15 -29.03
C GLU A 551 -33.33 -35.84 -29.04
N LEU A 552 -33.91 -34.80 -28.42
CA LEU A 552 -33.26 -33.52 -28.22
C LEU A 552 -31.92 -33.82 -27.55
N ALA A 553 -30.83 -33.55 -28.27
CA ALA A 553 -29.51 -33.52 -27.67
C ALA A 553 -29.60 -32.64 -26.41
N PRO A 554 -28.99 -33.05 -25.28
CA PRO A 554 -28.99 -32.22 -24.09
C PRO A 554 -28.47 -30.83 -24.45
N THR A 555 -29.24 -29.82 -24.08
CA THR A 555 -28.81 -28.42 -24.08
C THR A 555 -27.41 -28.34 -23.46
N PRO A 556 -26.46 -27.60 -24.03
CA PRO A 556 -25.17 -27.40 -23.38
C PRO A 556 -25.45 -26.77 -22.02
N GLU A 557 -25.18 -27.50 -20.93
CA GLU A 557 -25.31 -27.01 -19.56
C GLU A 557 -24.54 -25.68 -19.47
N SER A 558 -25.25 -24.58 -19.28
CA SER A 558 -24.59 -23.31 -19.09
C SER A 558 -23.88 -23.33 -17.74
N ASN A 559 -22.62 -22.91 -17.72
CA ASN A 559 -21.86 -22.88 -16.47
C ASN A 559 -22.41 -21.75 -15.57
N PRO A 560 -22.66 -22.03 -14.28
CA PRO A 560 -23.19 -21.03 -13.36
C PRO A 560 -22.24 -19.83 -13.29
N THR A 561 -22.82 -18.63 -13.27
CA THR A 561 -22.08 -17.36 -13.26
C THR A 561 -22.65 -16.45 -12.18
N ILE A 562 -21.77 -15.85 -11.38
CA ILE A 562 -22.11 -14.80 -10.42
C ILE A 562 -21.35 -13.53 -10.82
N CYS A 563 -22.06 -12.41 -10.92
CA CYS A 563 -21.48 -11.11 -11.24
C CYS A 563 -21.74 -10.14 -10.10
N ALA A 564 -20.68 -9.57 -9.54
CA ALA A 564 -20.77 -8.61 -8.45
C ALA A 564 -19.51 -7.73 -8.40
N PRO A 565 -19.60 -6.49 -7.90
CA PRO A 565 -18.41 -5.69 -7.66
C PRO A 565 -17.60 -6.18 -6.45
N GLN A 566 -18.21 -6.99 -5.58
CA GLN A 566 -17.57 -7.51 -4.38
C GLN A 566 -16.43 -8.48 -4.72
N LEU A 567 -15.28 -8.28 -4.08
CA LEU A 567 -14.17 -9.25 -4.03
C LEU A 567 -14.23 -9.94 -2.69
N LEU A 568 -14.68 -11.18 -2.66
CA LEU A 568 -14.73 -11.99 -1.45
C LEU A 568 -13.39 -12.72 -1.29
N HIS A 569 -12.87 -12.75 -0.08
CA HIS A 569 -11.75 -13.60 0.33
C HIS A 569 -12.27 -14.69 1.26
N LEU A 570 -11.78 -15.91 1.06
CA LEU A 570 -12.13 -17.05 1.88
C LEU A 570 -11.06 -17.32 2.95
N ASP A 571 -11.46 -17.99 4.02
CA ASP A 571 -10.56 -18.53 5.04
C ASP A 571 -9.90 -19.86 4.57
N ARG A 572 -9.20 -20.53 5.50
CA ARG A 572 -8.51 -21.82 5.25
C ARG A 572 -9.51 -22.97 5.07
N GLU A 573 -10.70 -22.84 5.62
CA GLU A 573 -11.83 -23.75 5.52
C GLU A 573 -12.68 -23.51 4.27
N ASN A 574 -12.28 -22.57 3.41
CA ASN A 574 -12.99 -22.12 2.22
C ASN A 574 -14.40 -21.57 2.50
N ARG A 575 -14.55 -20.86 3.62
CA ARG A 575 -15.73 -20.07 3.99
C ARG A 575 -15.45 -18.55 3.87
N PRO A 576 -16.48 -17.71 3.74
CA PRO A 576 -16.33 -16.26 3.69
C PRO A 576 -15.55 -15.71 4.89
N LEU A 577 -14.49 -14.94 4.63
CA LEU A 577 -13.65 -14.30 5.65
C LEU A 577 -13.91 -12.79 5.68
N TRP A 578 -13.66 -12.12 4.56
CA TRP A 578 -13.90 -10.68 4.39
C TRP A 578 -14.11 -10.37 2.91
N PHE A 579 -14.73 -9.22 2.59
CA PHE A 579 -14.89 -8.78 1.21
C PHE A 579 -14.67 -7.28 1.05
N ASN A 580 -14.11 -6.87 -0.10
CA ASN A 580 -14.05 -5.49 -0.53
C ASN A 580 -15.20 -5.18 -1.51
N GLY A 581 -15.62 -3.91 -1.58
CA GLY A 581 -16.55 -3.43 -2.61
C GLY A 581 -17.90 -2.93 -2.07
N TRP A 582 -18.05 -2.83 -0.74
CA TRP A 582 -19.28 -2.48 -0.05
C TRP A 582 -20.45 -3.44 -0.31
N VAL A 583 -21.64 -3.17 0.26
CA VAL A 583 -22.86 -4.00 0.10
C VAL A 583 -23.76 -3.59 -1.06
N PHE A 584 -23.48 -2.49 -1.77
CA PHE A 584 -24.32 -2.02 -2.86
C PHE A 584 -24.02 -2.75 -4.18
N GLU A 585 -25.05 -2.91 -5.03
CA GLU A 585 -24.88 -3.44 -6.40
C GLU A 585 -23.97 -2.54 -7.25
N ASN A 586 -24.07 -1.22 -7.04
CA ASN A 586 -23.18 -0.23 -7.61
C ASN A 586 -23.00 0.94 -6.63
N LYS A 587 -21.83 1.01 -5.99
CA LYS A 587 -21.50 2.08 -5.03
C LYS A 587 -21.32 3.46 -5.68
N PHE A 588 -21.13 3.51 -7.00
CA PHE A 588 -20.92 4.74 -7.79
C PHE A 588 -22.21 5.31 -8.39
N ALA A 589 -23.38 4.75 -8.08
CA ALA A 589 -24.63 5.27 -8.61
C ALA A 589 -24.93 6.68 -8.07
N ASP A 590 -25.18 7.64 -8.99
CA ASP A 590 -25.54 9.04 -8.70
C ASP A 590 -26.97 9.20 -8.11
N GLY A 591 -27.70 8.09 -7.93
CA GLY A 591 -29.11 8.05 -7.50
C GLY A 591 -29.35 7.13 -6.31
N LYS A 592 -30.57 6.55 -6.22
CA LYS A 592 -30.90 5.61 -5.15
C LYS A 592 -30.00 4.38 -5.25
N ARG A 593 -29.16 4.16 -4.24
CA ARG A 593 -28.30 2.98 -4.12
C ARG A 593 -29.16 1.78 -3.74
N VAL A 594 -28.91 0.65 -4.39
CA VAL A 594 -29.62 -0.61 -4.18
C VAL A 594 -28.67 -1.56 -3.46
N LEU A 595 -29.15 -2.16 -2.36
CA LEU A 595 -28.43 -3.22 -1.67
C LEU A 595 -28.33 -4.45 -2.56
N GLY A 596 -27.14 -5.04 -2.62
CA GLY A 596 -26.92 -6.29 -3.32
C GLY A 596 -27.67 -7.44 -2.66
N LYS A 597 -28.01 -8.44 -3.47
CA LYS A 597 -28.56 -9.71 -3.01
C LYS A 597 -27.45 -10.76 -2.97
N PHE A 598 -27.26 -11.38 -1.81
CA PHE A 598 -26.15 -12.31 -1.56
C PHE A 598 -26.72 -13.67 -1.15
N ASP A 599 -27.10 -14.50 -2.12
CA ASP A 599 -27.66 -15.83 -1.84
C ASP A 599 -26.56 -16.89 -1.73
N MET A 600 -25.49 -16.73 -2.52
CA MET A 600 -24.42 -17.70 -2.65
C MET A 600 -23.08 -17.00 -2.91
N PHE A 601 -21.99 -17.75 -2.79
CA PHE A 601 -20.67 -17.33 -3.21
C PHE A 601 -20.00 -18.38 -4.09
N MET A 602 -18.99 -17.98 -4.85
CA MET A 602 -18.26 -18.86 -5.75
C MET A 602 -16.78 -18.50 -5.72
N ALA A 603 -15.95 -19.50 -5.40
CA ALA A 603 -14.50 -19.35 -5.34
C ALA A 603 -13.87 -19.49 -6.72
N GLU A 604 -12.74 -18.83 -6.95
CA GLU A 604 -11.95 -19.05 -8.14
C GLU A 604 -11.48 -20.51 -8.25
N PRO A 605 -11.35 -21.06 -9.46
CA PRO A 605 -10.97 -22.45 -9.65
C PRO A 605 -9.52 -22.68 -9.20
N SER A 606 -9.29 -23.75 -8.43
CA SER A 606 -7.96 -24.08 -7.87
C SER A 606 -6.91 -24.48 -8.91
N LYS A 607 -7.29 -24.70 -10.17
CA LYS A 607 -6.37 -25.02 -11.26
C LYS A 607 -6.26 -23.83 -12.22
N PRO A 608 -5.06 -23.26 -12.45
CA PRO A 608 -4.85 -22.08 -13.31
C PRO A 608 -5.10 -22.32 -14.81
N GLN A 609 -5.55 -23.52 -15.20
CA GLN A 609 -5.73 -23.95 -16.60
C GLN A 609 -7.13 -23.72 -17.17
N VAL A 610 -8.02 -22.99 -16.48
CA VAL A 610 -9.28 -22.53 -17.07
C VAL A 610 -9.13 -21.04 -17.39
N PRO A 611 -8.75 -20.67 -18.63
CA PRO A 611 -8.75 -19.29 -19.06
C PRO A 611 -10.13 -18.66 -18.82
N GLU A 612 -10.14 -17.37 -18.45
CA GLU A 612 -11.35 -16.53 -18.48
C GLU A 612 -12.43 -16.83 -17.42
N ALA A 613 -12.08 -17.47 -16.29
CA ALA A 613 -13.04 -17.63 -15.19
C ALA A 613 -13.57 -16.27 -14.70
N TRP A 614 -12.69 -15.27 -14.58
CA TRP A 614 -13.06 -13.90 -14.24
C TRP A 614 -13.21 -13.02 -15.49
N GLN A 615 -14.32 -12.28 -15.56
CA GLN A 615 -14.58 -11.28 -16.60
C GLN A 615 -14.93 -9.93 -15.97
N LEU A 616 -14.07 -8.94 -16.20
CA LEU A 616 -14.32 -7.56 -15.77
C LEU A 616 -15.29 -6.87 -16.75
N LYS A 617 -16.36 -6.30 -16.21
CA LYS A 617 -17.37 -5.50 -16.93
C LYS A 617 -17.30 -4.04 -16.47
N GLU A 618 -18.16 -3.21 -17.03
CA GLU A 618 -18.27 -1.80 -16.63
C GLU A 618 -18.61 -1.64 -15.13
N HIS A 619 -18.27 -0.48 -14.56
CA HIS A 619 -18.57 -0.13 -13.16
C HIS A 619 -17.99 -1.10 -12.12
N ASN A 620 -16.82 -1.70 -12.41
CA ASN A 620 -16.14 -2.68 -11.55
C ASN A 620 -16.95 -3.95 -11.28
N LEU A 621 -18.00 -4.23 -12.05
CA LEU A 621 -18.71 -5.49 -11.97
C LEU A 621 -17.79 -6.61 -12.48
N CYS A 622 -17.52 -7.62 -11.67
CA CYS A 622 -16.69 -8.75 -12.07
C CYS A 622 -17.53 -10.03 -12.04
N CYS A 623 -17.53 -10.77 -13.15
CA CYS A 623 -18.24 -12.04 -13.27
C CYS A 623 -17.26 -13.18 -13.10
N LEU A 624 -17.56 -14.11 -12.19
CA LEU A 624 -16.89 -15.40 -12.13
C LEU A 624 -17.80 -16.45 -12.74
N SER A 625 -17.23 -17.32 -13.57
CA SER A 625 -17.91 -18.44 -14.23
C SER A 625 -17.11 -19.73 -14.03
N ASN A 626 -17.69 -20.86 -14.43
CA ASN A 626 -17.00 -22.16 -14.51
C ASN A 626 -16.48 -22.68 -13.16
N SER A 627 -17.16 -22.33 -12.06
CA SER A 627 -16.89 -22.83 -10.71
C SER A 627 -18.19 -23.23 -10.03
N THR A 628 -18.13 -23.95 -8.92
CA THR A 628 -19.34 -24.41 -8.21
C THR A 628 -19.77 -23.35 -7.20
N PRO A 629 -20.98 -22.76 -7.34
CA PRO A 629 -21.53 -21.90 -6.29
C PRO A 629 -21.77 -22.68 -5.00
N LYS A 630 -21.53 -22.04 -3.87
CA LYS A 630 -21.72 -22.57 -2.53
C LYS A 630 -22.71 -21.70 -1.77
N ASN A 631 -23.57 -22.35 -0.98
CA ASN A 631 -24.47 -21.65 -0.07
C ASN A 631 -23.68 -21.08 1.12
N PHE A 632 -24.13 -19.92 1.60
CA PHE A 632 -23.80 -19.45 2.93
C PHE A 632 -24.33 -20.43 3.98
N THR A 633 -23.66 -20.50 5.13
CA THR A 633 -24.22 -21.20 6.30
C THR A 633 -25.38 -20.40 6.87
N THR A 634 -26.22 -21.01 7.71
CA THR A 634 -27.30 -20.29 8.41
C THR A 634 -26.75 -19.08 9.17
N GLN A 635 -25.63 -19.24 9.89
CA GLN A 635 -24.99 -18.16 10.64
C GLN A 635 -24.47 -17.05 9.73
N GLU A 636 -23.84 -17.39 8.60
CA GLU A 636 -23.36 -16.39 7.63
C GLU A 636 -24.51 -15.62 6.96
N THR A 637 -25.64 -16.30 6.69
CA THR A 637 -26.85 -15.66 6.15
C THR A 637 -27.47 -14.71 7.18
N GLU A 638 -27.65 -15.15 8.43
CA GLU A 638 -28.15 -14.32 9.52
C GLU A 638 -27.26 -13.09 9.74
N TRP A 639 -25.94 -13.27 9.72
CA TRP A 639 -24.99 -12.17 9.81
C TRP A 639 -25.10 -11.18 8.63
N LEU A 640 -25.24 -11.68 7.41
CA LEU A 640 -25.43 -10.80 6.24
C LEU A 640 -26.71 -9.97 6.36
N GLU A 641 -27.81 -10.56 6.85
CA GLU A 641 -29.06 -9.82 7.09
C GLU A 641 -28.88 -8.71 8.13
N GLU A 642 -28.21 -9.00 9.25
CA GLU A 642 -27.88 -8.03 10.29
C GLU A 642 -26.97 -6.91 9.77
N LEU A 643 -25.95 -7.26 8.99
CA LEU A 643 -25.05 -6.31 8.34
C LEU A 643 -25.80 -5.38 7.38
N LEU A 644 -26.73 -5.91 6.58
CA LEU A 644 -27.55 -5.12 5.66
C LEU A 644 -28.53 -4.21 6.41
N GLU A 645 -29.09 -4.65 7.54
CA GLU A 645 -29.92 -3.83 8.41
C GLU A 645 -29.11 -2.67 9.01
N LEU A 646 -27.91 -2.95 9.53
CA LEU A 646 -27.00 -1.94 10.05
C LEU A 646 -26.67 -0.86 9.00
N VAL A 647 -26.35 -1.28 7.77
CA VAL A 647 -26.08 -0.34 6.67
C VAL A 647 -27.31 0.50 6.33
N ASN A 648 -28.52 -0.06 6.39
CA ASN A 648 -29.76 0.70 6.18
C ASN A 648 -30.02 1.74 7.27
N ILE A 649 -29.64 1.45 8.52
CA ILE A 649 -29.79 2.39 9.64
C ILE A 649 -28.83 3.58 9.49
N VAL A 650 -27.59 3.31 9.08
CA VAL A 650 -26.55 4.34 8.91
C VAL A 650 -26.70 5.13 7.60
N GLY A 651 -27.25 4.48 6.56
CA GLY A 651 -27.45 5.05 5.22
C GLY A 651 -28.70 5.93 5.05
N ASN A 652 -29.61 5.94 6.02
CA ASN A 652 -30.74 6.88 6.13
C ASN A 652 -30.42 7.97 7.15
#